data_AF-Q2L3V3-F1
#
_entry.id   AF-Q2L3V3-F1
#
_cell.length_a   1.000
_cell.length_b   1.000
_cell.length_c   1.000
_cell.angle_alpha   90.00
_cell.angle_beta   90.00
_cell.angle_gamma   90.00
#
_symmetry.space_group_name_H-M   'P 1'
#
loop_
_entity.id
_entity.type
_entity.pdbx_description
1 polymer ?
#
loop_
_entity_poly.entity_id
_entity_poly.type
_entity_poly.pdbx_seq_one_letter_code
_entity_poly.pdbx_strand_id
1 'polypeptide(L)'
;MPQPREGAAEMITEPKGTPLLLAKRLFWRTQKLPHFQLQRERTKHAPHAAIKNQQCPSTFLPNAPRTDPDPESIPIPSRQQSSRTHTEKEMRGSMHSSSYVVYLGCHSHGREGAALASNQERAKNSHYQFLGSVLGSEEKAQDAIFYSYTRYINGFAATLEEEDAMQISKHPSVISVFPNRGHKLHTTRSWEFLGMEKDGRVRPNSIWAKARYGDGVIIGNLDTGVWPEAGSFSDDGMGPVPARWRGVCHDQSSDDDAQVRCNRKLIGAQYFNKGYAATVGRAGAGASPASTRDSDGHGTHTLSTAAGRFVPGANLFGYGNGTAKGGAPGARVAAYKVCWRPFNGSECFDADIIAAFDAAIHDGVDVLSVSLGGAPTEYFRDGVAIGSFHAVRNGVTVVSSAGNSGPGAGTVSNTAPWLVTVGASTMDREFPAYLVLGNKKQIKGQSLSPVPLPANEHYRLISSVEAKAEDATVVQASASGYITLPNTALETKPAPFMAAFSSQGPNAVTPQILKPDITAPGVSILAAFTGLAGPTGLTFDSRRVLFNSESGTSMSCPHVAGIAGLLKALHPDWSPAAIKSAIMTTARVQDNTRKPMSNSSFLRATPFAYGAGHVQPNRAADPGLVYDTNAADYLHFLCALGYNSTVIDTFMDGPHACPTRPRKPEDLNYPSVTVPHLSASGEPHTVTRRVRNVGPAPGRRTTCRVHDPRRVSVFRAA
;
A
#
# COMPACT_ATOMS: atom_id res chain seq x y z
N MET A 1 45.11 40.45 -8.91
CA MET A 1 45.94 41.57 -8.42
C MET A 1 45.02 42.73 -8.06
N PRO A 2 45.36 43.59 -7.09
CA PRO A 2 46.54 43.55 -6.21
C PRO A 2 46.30 42.73 -4.91
N GLN A 3 47.27 42.80 -4.00
CA GLN A 3 47.48 42.13 -2.71
C GLN A 3 48.26 43.15 -1.80
N PRO A 4 48.90 42.80 -0.66
CA PRO A 4 48.42 42.16 0.57
C PRO A 4 48.92 42.92 1.85
N ARG A 5 48.85 42.29 3.03
CA ARG A 5 49.84 42.23 4.14
C ARG A 5 49.29 41.22 5.18
N GLU A 6 49.90 40.07 5.48
CA GLU A 6 51.22 39.77 6.10
C GLU A 6 51.30 40.11 7.61
N GLY A 7 51.75 39.22 8.51
CA GLY A 7 52.13 37.79 8.34
C GLY A 7 52.85 37.16 9.55
N ALA A 8 53.17 35.85 9.46
CA ALA A 8 54.05 35.02 10.35
C ALA A 8 53.61 34.83 11.84
N ALA A 9 53.98 33.78 12.59
CA ALA A 9 54.82 32.56 12.40
C ALA A 9 54.11 31.34 13.11
N GLU A 10 54.67 30.18 13.54
CA GLU A 10 56.03 29.58 13.59
C GLU A 10 55.93 28.01 13.68
N MET A 11 56.93 27.30 14.24
CA MET A 11 56.98 25.82 14.42
C MET A 11 57.78 25.41 15.69
N ILE A 12 57.65 24.15 16.18
CA ILE A 12 58.72 23.19 16.61
C ILE A 12 58.11 21.93 17.32
N THR A 13 58.91 20.88 17.58
CA THR A 13 58.53 19.46 17.65
C THR A 13 58.75 18.72 19.00
N GLU A 14 58.12 17.54 19.12
CA GLU A 14 58.33 16.33 19.98
C GLU A 14 59.56 16.22 20.92
N PRO A 15 59.46 15.51 22.08
CA PRO A 15 59.70 14.03 22.08
C PRO A 15 58.90 13.17 23.11
N LYS A 16 59.32 11.90 23.29
CA LYS A 16 58.56 10.75 23.85
C LYS A 16 58.91 10.33 25.29
N GLY A 17 58.04 9.51 25.93
CA GLY A 17 58.37 8.68 27.10
C GLY A 17 57.34 7.60 27.46
N THR A 18 57.78 6.45 27.98
CA THR A 18 56.97 5.35 28.59
C THR A 18 57.83 4.65 29.67
N PRO A 19 57.30 3.99 30.73
CA PRO A 19 56.99 2.55 30.59
C PRO A 19 55.96 1.87 31.58
N LEU A 20 55.30 0.81 31.06
CA LEU A 20 54.99 -0.50 31.70
C LEU A 20 53.91 -0.75 32.80
N LEU A 21 53.36 -1.98 32.72
CA LEU A 21 52.60 -2.81 33.70
C LEU A 21 51.12 -2.40 33.97
N LEU A 22 50.12 -3.30 34.09
CA LEU A 22 50.13 -4.76 34.31
C LEU A 22 48.95 -5.53 33.61
N ALA A 23 49.25 -6.74 33.10
CA ALA A 23 48.39 -7.95 32.94
C ALA A 23 47.09 -8.01 32.08
N LYS A 24 47.17 -8.86 31.02
CA LYS A 24 46.20 -9.92 30.57
C LYS A 24 44.81 -9.47 30.03
N ARG A 25 44.21 -10.03 28.96
CA ARG A 25 44.49 -11.11 27.97
C ARG A 25 43.56 -10.80 26.76
N LEU A 26 43.94 -10.72 25.47
CA LEU A 26 44.46 -11.74 24.54
C LEU A 26 43.66 -13.07 24.55
N PHE A 27 43.08 -13.59 23.46
CA PHE A 27 43.34 -13.40 22.01
C PHE A 27 42.05 -13.39 21.16
N TRP A 28 42.09 -12.68 20.02
CA TRP A 28 41.38 -13.10 18.80
C TRP A 28 42.37 -13.84 17.88
N ARG A 29 41.99 -14.96 17.27
CA ARG A 29 42.75 -15.51 16.13
C ARG A 29 41.86 -16.28 15.16
N THR A 30 42.02 -15.96 13.89
CA THR A 30 41.37 -16.57 12.72
C THR A 30 41.63 -18.07 12.61
N GLN A 31 40.59 -18.87 12.32
CA GLN A 31 40.75 -20.18 11.68
C GLN A 31 39.71 -20.43 10.58
N LYS A 32 40.06 -21.38 9.70
CA LYS A 32 39.51 -21.61 8.35
C LYS A 32 38.09 -22.18 8.37
N LEU A 33 37.31 -21.83 7.35
CA LEU A 33 36.13 -22.59 6.94
C LEU A 33 36.55 -24.01 6.46
N PRO A 34 35.87 -25.09 6.88
CA PRO A 34 36.02 -26.41 6.28
C PRO A 34 35.12 -26.58 5.05
N HIS A 35 35.59 -27.34 4.05
CA HIS A 35 34.73 -27.85 2.99
C HIS A 35 33.67 -28.81 3.56
N PHE A 36 32.45 -28.73 3.06
CA PHE A 36 31.52 -29.86 3.09
C PHE A 36 31.50 -30.54 1.72
N GLN A 37 31.94 -31.80 1.66
CA GLN A 37 31.79 -32.64 0.48
C GLN A 37 30.39 -33.26 0.42
N LEU A 38 29.85 -33.38 -0.79
CA LEU A 38 28.71 -34.25 -1.07
C LEU A 38 29.15 -35.72 -1.01
N GLN A 39 28.81 -36.44 0.05
CA GLN A 39 28.79 -37.89 -0.01
C GLN A 39 27.46 -38.38 -0.60
N ARG A 40 27.56 -39.18 -1.66
CA ARG A 40 26.48 -40.02 -2.16
C ARG A 40 26.47 -41.31 -1.35
N GLU A 41 25.32 -41.71 -0.82
CA GLU A 41 25.04 -43.13 -0.62
C GLU A 41 24.02 -43.62 -1.66
N ARG A 42 24.14 -44.90 -2.01
CA ARG A 42 23.29 -45.60 -2.98
C ARG A 42 22.57 -46.72 -2.25
N THR A 43 21.24 -46.69 -2.26
CA THR A 43 20.43 -47.92 -2.21
C THR A 43 19.68 -48.05 -3.53
N LYS A 44 19.42 -49.28 -3.95
CA LYS A 44 19.05 -49.62 -5.34
C LYS A 44 17.66 -50.25 -5.44
N HIS A 45 17.12 -50.17 -6.67
CA HIS A 45 16.09 -51.01 -7.28
C HIS A 45 14.63 -50.86 -6.78
N ALA A 46 13.78 -50.49 -7.73
CA ALA A 46 12.35 -50.83 -7.76
C ALA A 46 12.17 -52.29 -8.26
N PRO A 47 10.92 -52.77 -8.43
CA PRO A 47 10.35 -52.65 -9.77
C PRO A 47 8.86 -52.22 -9.84
N HIS A 48 8.41 -52.03 -11.08
CA HIS A 48 7.08 -51.66 -11.57
C HIS A 48 5.86 -52.34 -10.92
N ALA A 49 4.72 -51.62 -10.88
CA ALA A 49 3.43 -52.18 -11.28
C ALA A 49 2.45 -51.13 -11.85
N ALA A 50 1.64 -51.60 -12.80
CA ALA A 50 0.59 -50.97 -13.60
C ALA A 50 -0.23 -49.78 -13.05
N ILE A 51 -0.51 -48.84 -13.96
CA ILE A 51 -1.72 -47.98 -13.95
C ILE A 51 -2.97 -48.88 -14.09
N LYS A 52 -4.03 -48.60 -13.33
CA LYS A 52 -5.41 -49.02 -13.68
C LYS A 52 -6.41 -47.89 -13.45
N ASN A 53 -7.32 -47.72 -14.40
CA ASN A 53 -8.51 -46.89 -14.27
C ASN A 53 -9.46 -47.48 -13.23
N GLN A 54 -10.26 -46.63 -12.58
CA GLN A 54 -11.59 -47.03 -12.12
C GLN A 54 -12.57 -45.86 -12.21
N GLN A 55 -13.74 -46.12 -12.78
CA GLN A 55 -14.83 -45.15 -12.96
C GLN A 55 -15.70 -45.10 -11.69
N CYS A 56 -16.35 -43.95 -11.46
CA CYS A 56 -17.56 -43.90 -10.61
C CYS A 56 -18.80 -43.99 -11.52
N PRO A 57 -19.81 -44.81 -11.18
CA PRO A 57 -20.97 -45.05 -12.05
C PRO A 57 -22.11 -44.02 -11.85
N SER A 58 -22.93 -43.86 -12.89
CA SER A 58 -24.32 -43.39 -12.80
C SER A 58 -25.22 -44.52 -12.25
N THR A 59 -26.36 -44.31 -11.59
CA THR A 59 -27.61 -43.64 -11.98
C THR A 59 -28.43 -43.34 -10.69
N PHE A 60 -29.49 -42.51 -10.63
CA PHE A 60 -30.83 -42.71 -11.22
C PHE A 60 -31.67 -41.40 -11.24
N LEU A 61 -32.64 -41.39 -12.17
CA LEU A 61 -33.83 -40.54 -12.28
C LEU A 61 -35.07 -41.51 -12.30
N PRO A 62 -36.35 -41.12 -12.53
CA PRO A 62 -36.94 -39.82 -12.89
C PRO A 62 -38.23 -39.43 -12.12
N ASN A 63 -38.76 -38.21 -12.36
CA ASN A 63 -40.07 -38.01 -13.03
C ASN A 63 -40.48 -36.52 -13.14
N ALA A 64 -41.33 -36.22 -14.13
CA ALA A 64 -42.05 -34.96 -14.37
C ALA A 64 -43.51 -35.32 -14.78
N PRO A 65 -44.46 -34.36 -15.00
CA PRO A 65 -44.49 -33.65 -16.28
C PRO A 65 -45.06 -32.20 -16.30
N ARG A 66 -45.00 -31.64 -17.51
CA ARG A 66 -45.44 -30.32 -18.06
C ARG A 66 -46.88 -29.87 -17.76
N THR A 67 -47.15 -28.57 -17.95
CA THR A 67 -48.12 -28.06 -18.96
C THR A 67 -47.95 -26.56 -19.24
N ASP A 68 -48.11 -26.15 -20.51
CA ASP A 68 -48.38 -24.78 -21.00
C ASP A 68 -49.75 -24.80 -21.72
N PRO A 69 -50.39 -23.63 -22.01
CA PRO A 69 -50.35 -23.17 -23.41
C PRO A 69 -50.37 -21.64 -23.66
N ASP A 70 -49.98 -21.29 -24.90
CA ASP A 70 -50.03 -20.00 -25.63
C ASP A 70 -51.41 -19.82 -26.35
N PRO A 71 -51.67 -18.85 -27.28
CA PRO A 71 -51.08 -17.52 -27.59
C PRO A 71 -52.14 -16.40 -27.90
N GLU A 72 -51.74 -15.17 -28.26
CA GLU A 72 -52.37 -14.37 -29.36
C GLU A 72 -51.51 -13.16 -29.85
N SER A 73 -51.94 -12.40 -30.87
CA SER A 73 -51.02 -12.07 -32.00
C SER A 73 -51.18 -10.74 -32.80
N ILE A 74 -50.08 -10.32 -33.49
CA ILE A 74 -50.00 -9.58 -34.80
C ILE A 74 -50.42 -8.08 -34.79
N PRO A 75 -50.01 -7.16 -35.74
CA PRO A 75 -49.14 -7.26 -36.95
C PRO A 75 -47.92 -6.29 -37.05
N ILE A 76 -47.11 -6.45 -38.11
CA ILE A 76 -46.14 -5.47 -38.67
C ILE A 76 -46.30 -5.42 -40.22
N PRO A 77 -46.18 -4.24 -40.87
CA PRO A 77 -45.76 -4.10 -42.27
C PRO A 77 -44.47 -3.23 -42.42
N SER A 78 -43.66 -3.26 -43.47
CA SER A 78 -43.47 -4.15 -44.65
C SER A 78 -42.17 -3.68 -45.38
N ARG A 79 -41.14 -4.49 -45.69
CA ARG A 79 -41.01 -5.62 -46.64
C ARG A 79 -40.55 -5.22 -48.06
N GLN A 80 -39.34 -5.67 -48.45
CA GLN A 80 -38.92 -6.16 -49.79
C GLN A 80 -37.66 -7.03 -49.51
N GLN A 81 -37.59 -8.35 -49.78
CA GLN A 81 -37.60 -9.09 -51.07
C GLN A 81 -36.38 -8.75 -51.95
N SER A 82 -35.59 -9.69 -52.48
CA SER A 82 -35.75 -11.16 -52.68
C SER A 82 -34.41 -11.89 -52.38
N SER A 83 -34.13 -13.20 -52.57
CA SER A 83 -34.84 -14.31 -53.25
C SER A 83 -34.61 -15.70 -52.59
N ARG A 84 -34.05 -16.69 -53.32
CA ARG A 84 -33.81 -18.14 -53.05
C ARG A 84 -32.63 -18.60 -53.96
N THR A 85 -31.87 -19.69 -53.74
CA THR A 85 -32.28 -21.11 -53.54
C THR A 85 -31.30 -21.97 -52.73
N HIS A 86 -31.78 -23.16 -52.32
CA HIS A 86 -31.12 -24.38 -51.80
C HIS A 86 -29.61 -24.58 -52.11
N THR A 87 -28.80 -25.24 -51.26
CA THR A 87 -29.06 -26.56 -50.62
C THR A 87 -28.63 -26.71 -49.15
N GLU A 88 -29.11 -27.79 -48.52
CA GLU A 88 -28.74 -28.19 -47.15
C GLU A 88 -27.39 -28.94 -47.11
N LYS A 89 -26.46 -28.47 -46.27
CA LYS A 89 -25.51 -29.35 -45.56
C LYS A 89 -24.84 -28.65 -44.37
N GLU A 90 -24.35 -29.49 -43.45
CA GLU A 90 -23.39 -29.15 -42.38
C GLU A 90 -23.79 -28.07 -41.37
N MET A 91 -24.84 -28.37 -40.60
CA MET A 91 -24.88 -27.93 -39.19
C MET A 91 -23.85 -28.74 -38.39
N ARG A 92 -22.57 -28.37 -38.47
CA ARG A 92 -21.45 -28.93 -37.71
C ARG A 92 -20.64 -27.80 -37.07
N GLY A 93 -20.57 -27.81 -35.73
CA GLY A 93 -19.61 -27.02 -34.95
C GLY A 93 -19.77 -25.50 -35.04
N SER A 94 -20.34 -24.88 -34.01
CA SER A 94 -20.07 -23.46 -33.72
C SER A 94 -18.65 -23.33 -33.18
N MET A 95 -17.65 -23.35 -34.06
CA MET A 95 -16.25 -23.16 -33.68
C MET A 95 -16.07 -21.73 -33.14
N HIS A 96 -15.52 -21.61 -31.93
CA HIS A 96 -15.50 -20.35 -31.18
C HIS A 96 -14.35 -19.45 -31.65
N SER A 97 -14.55 -18.80 -32.79
CA SER A 97 -13.64 -17.74 -33.23
C SER A 97 -13.57 -16.62 -32.19
N SER A 98 -12.36 -16.19 -31.89
CA SER A 98 -12.03 -15.23 -30.83
C SER A 98 -11.01 -14.23 -31.35
N SER A 99 -10.95 -13.03 -30.76
CA SER A 99 -9.92 -12.06 -31.16
C SER A 99 -8.58 -12.36 -30.48
N TYR A 100 -7.52 -12.46 -31.28
CA TYR A 100 -6.14 -12.69 -30.83
C TYR A 100 -5.22 -11.59 -31.35
N VAL A 101 -4.09 -11.42 -30.68
CA VAL A 101 -2.96 -10.60 -31.12
C VAL A 101 -1.80 -11.54 -31.47
N VAL A 102 -1.26 -11.38 -32.68
CA VAL A 102 -0.11 -12.11 -33.22
C VAL A 102 1.05 -11.12 -33.32
N TYR A 103 2.10 -11.35 -32.53
CA TYR A 103 3.27 -10.46 -32.47
C TYR A 103 4.48 -11.09 -33.18
N LEU A 104 5.03 -10.36 -34.14
CA LEU A 104 6.15 -10.79 -35.00
C LEU A 104 7.47 -10.05 -34.68
N GLY A 105 7.44 -9.06 -33.79
CA GLY A 105 8.62 -8.28 -33.37
C GLY A 105 8.61 -6.85 -33.90
N CYS A 106 9.66 -6.45 -34.59
CA CYS A 106 9.77 -5.14 -35.25
C CYS A 106 9.90 -5.30 -36.78
N HIS A 107 9.67 -4.21 -37.51
CA HIS A 107 9.88 -4.17 -38.96
C HIS A 107 11.36 -3.90 -39.27
N SER A 108 11.92 -4.58 -40.26
CA SER A 108 13.35 -4.46 -40.63
C SER A 108 13.70 -3.11 -41.28
N HIS A 109 12.71 -2.30 -41.64
CA HIS A 109 12.87 -1.05 -42.39
C HIS A 109 13.11 0.12 -41.42
N GLY A 110 14.33 0.20 -40.88
CA GLY A 110 14.71 1.22 -39.92
C GLY A 110 14.84 2.63 -40.52
N ARG A 111 14.07 3.58 -39.98
CA ARG A 111 14.43 5.00 -39.78
C ARG A 111 14.96 5.83 -40.98
N GLU A 112 14.63 5.52 -42.23
CA GLU A 112 14.89 6.43 -43.37
C GLU A 112 13.62 7.10 -43.93
N GLY A 113 13.70 8.44 -44.05
CA GLY A 113 12.57 9.31 -44.35
C GLY A 113 12.35 9.57 -45.84
N ALA A 114 11.71 8.63 -46.54
CA ALA A 114 11.16 8.85 -47.89
C ALA A 114 9.94 7.98 -48.21
N ALA A 115 9.94 6.72 -47.77
CA ALA A 115 9.01 5.68 -48.22
C ALA A 115 7.95 5.26 -47.16
N LEU A 116 7.51 6.19 -46.30
CA LEU A 116 6.74 5.86 -45.10
C LEU A 116 5.38 5.17 -45.40
N ALA A 117 4.71 5.53 -46.50
CA ALA A 117 3.43 4.93 -46.90
C ALA A 117 3.61 3.56 -47.58
N SER A 118 4.53 3.44 -48.55
CA SER A 118 4.79 2.18 -49.26
C SER A 118 5.38 1.12 -48.34
N ASN A 119 6.19 1.49 -47.33
CA ASN A 119 6.63 0.55 -46.31
C ASN A 119 5.50 0.10 -45.38
N GLN A 120 4.50 0.94 -45.09
CA GLN A 120 3.33 0.53 -44.32
C GLN A 120 2.42 -0.46 -45.08
N GLU A 121 2.18 -0.23 -46.38
CA GLU A 121 1.42 -1.19 -47.20
C GLU A 121 2.22 -2.48 -47.47
N ARG A 122 3.55 -2.43 -47.60
CA ARG A 122 4.39 -3.64 -47.64
C ARG A 122 4.30 -4.47 -46.36
N ALA A 123 4.33 -3.83 -45.19
CA ALA A 123 4.14 -4.50 -43.90
C ALA A 123 2.73 -5.10 -43.77
N LYS A 124 1.69 -4.36 -44.17
CA LYS A 124 0.30 -4.80 -44.16
C LYS A 124 0.07 -6.02 -45.07
N ASN A 125 0.60 -5.98 -46.29
CA ASN A 125 0.51 -7.08 -47.23
C ASN A 125 1.31 -8.31 -46.76
N SER A 126 2.46 -8.13 -46.08
CA SER A 126 3.18 -9.27 -45.50
C SER A 126 2.42 -9.93 -44.34
N HIS A 127 1.57 -9.19 -43.61
CA HIS A 127 0.65 -9.79 -42.64
C HIS A 127 -0.48 -10.59 -43.31
N TYR A 128 -1.08 -10.06 -44.38
CA TYR A 128 -2.12 -10.79 -45.13
C TYR A 128 -1.56 -12.07 -45.78
N GLN A 129 -0.37 -12.00 -46.37
CA GLN A 129 0.37 -13.17 -46.87
C GLN A 129 0.70 -14.17 -45.77
N PHE A 130 1.19 -13.68 -44.61
CA PHE A 130 1.53 -14.54 -43.49
C PHE A 130 0.31 -15.29 -42.94
N LEU A 131 -0.79 -14.59 -42.63
CA LEU A 131 -2.00 -15.24 -42.11
C LEU A 131 -2.70 -16.05 -43.21
N GLY A 132 -2.67 -15.60 -44.47
CA GLY A 132 -3.20 -16.33 -45.62
C GLY A 132 -2.50 -17.66 -45.87
N SER A 133 -1.21 -17.77 -45.51
CA SER A 133 -0.47 -19.04 -45.55
C SER A 133 -0.95 -20.07 -44.51
N VAL A 134 -1.69 -19.63 -43.48
CA VAL A 134 -2.33 -20.51 -42.48
C VAL A 134 -3.81 -20.75 -42.79
N LEU A 135 -4.57 -19.68 -43.09
CA LEU A 135 -6.02 -19.77 -43.37
C LEU A 135 -6.37 -20.27 -44.79
N GLY A 136 -5.35 -20.47 -45.64
CA GLY A 136 -5.47 -20.95 -47.01
C GLY A 136 -5.99 -19.93 -48.03
N SER A 137 -6.13 -18.64 -47.65
CA SER A 137 -6.54 -17.55 -48.53
C SER A 137 -6.14 -16.18 -47.95
N GLU A 138 -5.62 -15.29 -48.80
CA GLU A 138 -5.36 -13.89 -48.42
C GLU A 138 -6.65 -13.09 -48.20
N GLU A 139 -7.77 -13.43 -48.83
CA GLU A 139 -9.07 -12.76 -48.60
C GLU A 139 -9.56 -13.07 -47.18
N LYS A 140 -9.52 -14.36 -46.77
CA LYS A 140 -9.82 -14.75 -45.38
C LYS A 140 -8.90 -14.05 -44.38
N ALA A 141 -7.64 -13.83 -44.73
CA ALA A 141 -6.70 -13.10 -43.88
C ALA A 141 -7.01 -11.60 -43.79
N GLN A 142 -7.52 -10.99 -44.87
CA GLN A 142 -7.99 -9.60 -44.89
C GLN A 142 -9.25 -9.43 -44.04
N ASP A 143 -10.23 -10.33 -44.17
CA ASP A 143 -11.45 -10.34 -43.34
C ASP A 143 -11.15 -10.61 -41.86
N ALA A 144 -10.19 -11.48 -41.56
CA ALA A 144 -9.81 -11.81 -40.18
C ALA A 144 -9.01 -10.69 -39.49
N ILE A 145 -8.10 -10.00 -40.19
CA ILE A 145 -7.20 -8.99 -39.61
C ILE A 145 -7.90 -7.63 -39.49
N PHE A 146 -8.39 -7.35 -38.28
CA PHE A 146 -9.00 -6.05 -37.94
C PHE A 146 -7.99 -4.96 -37.55
N TYR A 147 -6.72 -5.32 -37.24
CA TYR A 147 -5.61 -4.35 -37.15
C TYR A 147 -4.28 -4.93 -37.65
N SER A 148 -3.60 -4.21 -38.54
CA SER A 148 -2.19 -4.45 -38.90
C SER A 148 -1.28 -3.40 -38.27
N TYR A 149 -0.25 -3.82 -37.53
CA TYR A 149 0.75 -2.92 -36.94
C TYR A 149 1.91 -2.73 -37.92
N THR A 150 1.92 -1.59 -38.62
CA THR A 150 2.75 -1.37 -39.81
C THR A 150 3.91 -0.37 -39.62
N ARG A 151 4.10 0.15 -38.40
CA ARG A 151 4.95 1.33 -38.15
C ARG A 151 6.22 1.05 -37.33
N TYR A 152 6.07 0.47 -36.14
CA TYR A 152 7.18 0.24 -35.20
C TYR A 152 7.14 -1.16 -34.58
N ILE A 153 5.93 -1.62 -34.27
CA ILE A 153 5.57 -3.01 -33.94
C ILE A 153 5.28 -3.74 -35.26
N ASN A 154 5.68 -5.01 -35.36
CA ASN A 154 5.36 -5.94 -36.45
C ASN A 154 4.42 -7.03 -35.93
N GLY A 155 3.37 -7.35 -36.71
CA GLY A 155 2.27 -8.21 -36.30
C GLY A 155 0.91 -7.55 -36.44
N PHE A 156 -0.13 -8.25 -36.00
CA PHE A 156 -1.53 -7.90 -36.26
C PHE A 156 -2.45 -8.41 -35.15
N ALA A 157 -3.68 -7.90 -35.13
CA ALA A 157 -4.78 -8.48 -34.36
C ALA A 157 -5.84 -9.00 -35.34
N ALA A 158 -6.30 -10.23 -35.09
CA ALA A 158 -7.21 -10.95 -35.97
C ALA A 158 -8.24 -11.76 -35.19
N THR A 159 -9.40 -11.99 -35.80
CA THR A 159 -10.40 -12.94 -35.32
C THR A 159 -10.06 -14.31 -35.88
N LEU A 160 -9.68 -15.25 -35.02
CA LEU A 160 -9.13 -16.57 -35.37
C LEU A 160 -9.82 -17.67 -34.57
N GLU A 161 -9.82 -18.88 -35.10
CA GLU A 161 -10.15 -20.06 -34.31
C GLU A 161 -8.97 -20.49 -33.42
N GLU A 162 -9.23 -21.22 -32.35
CA GLU A 162 -8.18 -21.61 -31.38
C GLU A 162 -7.14 -22.54 -32.02
N GLU A 163 -7.53 -23.35 -33.00
CA GLU A 163 -6.60 -24.19 -33.77
C GLU A 163 -5.66 -23.38 -34.66
N ASP A 164 -6.17 -22.36 -35.38
CA ASP A 164 -5.34 -21.43 -36.17
C ASP A 164 -4.37 -20.66 -35.28
N ALA A 165 -4.85 -20.12 -34.16
CA ALA A 165 -4.02 -19.43 -33.18
C ALA A 165 -2.91 -20.34 -32.63
N MET A 166 -3.21 -21.62 -32.39
CA MET A 166 -2.22 -22.64 -32.02
C MET A 166 -1.23 -22.96 -33.15
N GLN A 167 -1.65 -23.00 -34.42
CA GLN A 167 -0.73 -23.20 -35.54
C GLN A 167 0.21 -22.01 -35.72
N ILE A 168 -0.32 -20.78 -35.70
CA ILE A 168 0.45 -19.54 -35.79
C ILE A 168 1.48 -19.47 -34.64
N SER A 169 1.11 -19.85 -33.41
CA SER A 169 2.02 -19.84 -32.25
C SER A 169 3.25 -20.74 -32.37
N LYS A 170 3.26 -21.70 -33.32
CA LYS A 170 4.38 -22.62 -33.58
C LYS A 170 5.33 -22.11 -34.67
N HIS A 171 4.96 -21.06 -35.41
CA HIS A 171 5.75 -20.57 -36.54
C HIS A 171 7.00 -19.79 -36.05
N PRO A 172 8.21 -20.05 -36.57
CA PRO A 172 9.46 -19.51 -36.02
C PRO A 172 9.59 -17.98 -36.08
N SER A 173 8.85 -17.32 -36.98
CA SER A 173 8.78 -15.85 -37.07
C SER A 173 7.79 -15.20 -36.08
N VAL A 174 7.01 -15.99 -35.34
CA VAL A 174 6.04 -15.50 -34.36
C VAL A 174 6.69 -15.49 -32.98
N ILE A 175 6.63 -14.35 -32.30
CA ILE A 175 7.18 -14.17 -30.94
C ILE A 175 6.14 -14.54 -29.88
N SER A 176 4.87 -14.21 -30.12
CA SER A 176 3.75 -14.65 -29.28
C SER A 176 2.40 -14.55 -30.02
N VAL A 177 1.49 -15.45 -29.64
CA VAL A 177 0.05 -15.32 -29.90
C VAL A 177 -0.66 -15.30 -28.56
N PHE A 178 -1.59 -14.37 -28.35
CA PHE A 178 -2.37 -14.30 -27.12
C PHE A 178 -3.77 -13.73 -27.39
N PRO A 179 -4.82 -14.18 -26.67
CA PRO A 179 -6.16 -13.61 -26.83
C PRO A 179 -6.16 -12.12 -26.45
N ASN A 180 -6.83 -11.33 -27.27
CA ASN A 180 -7.12 -9.92 -27.03
C ASN A 180 -8.00 -9.80 -25.78
N ARG A 181 -7.68 -8.85 -24.89
CA ARG A 181 -8.31 -8.74 -23.57
C ARG A 181 -8.63 -7.29 -23.24
N GLY A 182 -9.90 -7.03 -22.91
CA GLY A 182 -10.33 -5.75 -22.34
C GLY A 182 -9.84 -5.59 -20.90
N HIS A 183 -9.29 -4.43 -20.57
CA HIS A 183 -8.72 -4.13 -19.26
C HIS A 183 -9.20 -2.77 -18.70
N LYS A 184 -9.18 -2.64 -17.37
CA LYS A 184 -9.48 -1.41 -16.64
C LYS A 184 -8.30 -1.03 -15.74
N LEU A 185 -8.20 0.26 -15.44
CA LEU A 185 -7.06 0.90 -14.81
C LEU A 185 -7.49 1.37 -13.41
N HIS A 186 -6.70 1.15 -12.36
CA HIS A 186 -7.08 1.60 -11.01
C HIS A 186 -6.03 2.40 -10.21
N THR A 187 -6.49 3.52 -9.68
CA THR A 187 -6.04 4.28 -8.51
C THR A 187 -6.95 3.90 -7.33
N THR A 188 -8.24 3.93 -7.66
CA THR A 188 -9.50 3.47 -7.07
C THR A 188 -9.53 2.18 -6.23
N ARG A 189 -8.58 1.25 -6.44
CA ARG A 189 -8.75 -0.18 -6.07
C ARG A 189 -8.68 -0.46 -4.57
N SER A 190 -7.95 0.31 -3.78
CA SER A 190 -7.68 -0.06 -2.38
C SER A 190 -8.97 -0.23 -1.56
N TRP A 191 -9.96 0.62 -1.77
CA TRP A 191 -11.27 0.54 -1.12
C TRP A 191 -12.18 -0.57 -1.66
N GLU A 192 -12.11 -0.90 -2.95
CA GLU A 192 -12.80 -2.07 -3.51
C GLU A 192 -12.16 -3.38 -3.02
N PHE A 193 -10.82 -3.43 -2.92
CA PHE A 193 -10.04 -4.54 -2.34
C PHE A 193 -10.32 -4.74 -0.84
N LEU A 194 -10.61 -3.65 -0.11
CA LEU A 194 -11.14 -3.66 1.26
C LEU A 194 -12.63 -4.03 1.34
N GLY A 195 -13.32 -4.16 0.20
CA GLY A 195 -14.73 -4.58 0.10
C GLY A 195 -15.75 -3.47 0.39
N MET A 196 -15.35 -2.20 0.34
CA MET A 196 -16.25 -1.05 0.60
C MET A 196 -17.33 -0.89 -0.50
N GLU A 197 -16.98 -1.33 -1.71
CA GLU A 197 -17.80 -1.40 -2.91
C GLU A 197 -17.48 -2.70 -3.68
N LYS A 198 -18.22 -2.98 -4.75
CA LYS A 198 -17.81 -3.93 -5.79
C LYS A 198 -18.32 -3.46 -7.14
N ASP A 199 -17.51 -3.58 -8.19
CA ASP A 199 -17.86 -3.19 -9.56
C ASP A 199 -18.29 -1.71 -9.66
N GLY A 200 -17.67 -0.85 -8.84
CA GLY A 200 -18.01 0.57 -8.70
C GLY A 200 -19.31 0.87 -7.94
N ARG A 201 -19.97 -0.13 -7.34
CA ARG A 201 -21.24 0.03 -6.59
C ARG A 201 -21.06 -0.20 -5.10
N VAL A 202 -21.43 0.80 -4.29
CA VAL A 202 -21.49 0.69 -2.82
C VAL A 202 -22.72 -0.14 -2.44
N ARG A 203 -22.54 -1.12 -1.55
CA ARG A 203 -23.63 -1.99 -1.08
C ARG A 203 -24.25 -1.45 0.21
N PRO A 204 -25.56 -1.62 0.48
CA PRO A 204 -26.19 -1.15 1.72
C PRO A 204 -25.59 -1.71 3.01
N ASN A 205 -24.96 -2.90 2.95
CA ASN A 205 -24.28 -3.50 4.10
C ASN A 205 -22.83 -2.99 4.31
N SER A 206 -22.30 -2.18 3.38
CA SER A 206 -21.00 -1.54 3.51
C SER A 206 -20.99 -0.54 4.66
N ILE A 207 -19.87 -0.45 5.37
CA ILE A 207 -19.68 0.56 6.42
C ILE A 207 -19.80 1.99 5.85
N TRP A 208 -19.46 2.22 4.57
CA TRP A 208 -19.74 3.50 3.90
C TRP A 208 -21.22 3.89 3.92
N ALA A 209 -22.13 2.96 3.59
CA ALA A 209 -23.56 3.24 3.60
C ALA A 209 -24.07 3.41 5.05
N LYS A 210 -23.70 2.50 5.95
CA LYS A 210 -24.12 2.52 7.36
C LYS A 210 -23.70 3.80 8.10
N ALA A 211 -22.46 4.24 7.89
CA ALA A 211 -21.86 5.39 8.58
C ALA A 211 -22.05 6.72 7.82
N ARG A 212 -22.97 6.80 6.83
CA ARG A 212 -23.20 7.97 5.96
C ARG A 212 -21.89 8.55 5.38
N TYR A 213 -20.99 7.67 4.93
CA TYR A 213 -19.65 7.98 4.42
C TYR A 213 -18.73 8.76 5.39
N GLY A 214 -19.08 8.83 6.68
CA GLY A 214 -18.36 9.59 7.70
C GLY A 214 -18.92 11.00 7.96
N ASP A 215 -20.10 11.36 7.46
CA ASP A 215 -20.67 12.68 7.74
C ASP A 215 -20.93 12.92 9.24
N GLY A 216 -20.62 14.14 9.67
CA GLY A 216 -20.55 14.58 11.07
C GLY A 216 -19.18 14.39 11.75
N VAL A 217 -18.29 13.56 11.19
CA VAL A 217 -16.93 13.31 11.70
C VAL A 217 -15.89 14.23 11.05
N ILE A 218 -14.84 14.55 11.80
CA ILE A 218 -13.73 15.44 11.45
C ILE A 218 -12.41 14.65 11.58
N ILE A 219 -11.68 14.51 10.48
CA ILE A 219 -10.39 13.80 10.43
C ILE A 219 -9.27 14.81 10.16
N GLY A 220 -8.31 14.91 11.07
CA GLY A 220 -7.10 15.72 10.88
C GLY A 220 -5.90 14.90 10.37
N ASN A 221 -4.94 15.54 9.69
CA ASN A 221 -3.59 14.98 9.53
C ASN A 221 -2.50 15.92 10.09
N LEU A 222 -1.43 15.33 10.63
CA LEU A 222 -0.20 16.03 11.01
C LEU A 222 0.86 15.65 9.96
N ASP A 223 1.20 16.59 9.07
CA ASP A 223 1.85 16.27 7.79
C ASP A 223 2.54 17.50 7.12
N THR A 224 2.82 17.44 5.81
CA THR A 224 3.43 18.54 5.00
C THR A 224 2.48 19.68 4.59
N GLY A 225 1.18 19.55 4.87
CA GLY A 225 0.15 20.56 4.57
C GLY A 225 -1.01 20.02 3.74
N VAL A 226 -1.70 20.90 3.00
CA VAL A 226 -2.76 20.52 2.05
C VAL A 226 -2.71 21.33 0.75
N TRP A 227 -3.06 20.71 -0.37
CA TRP A 227 -3.36 21.37 -1.65
C TRP A 227 -4.89 21.49 -1.85
N PRO A 228 -5.52 22.63 -1.49
CA PRO A 228 -6.98 22.73 -1.38
C PRO A 228 -7.73 22.64 -2.71
N GLU A 229 -7.10 22.97 -3.85
CA GLU A 229 -7.72 22.91 -5.18
C GLU A 229 -7.87 21.47 -5.71
N ALA A 230 -7.31 20.48 -5.02
CA ALA A 230 -7.51 19.08 -5.39
C ALA A 230 -9.00 18.72 -5.27
N GLY A 231 -9.60 18.15 -6.32
CA GLY A 231 -11.02 17.74 -6.33
C GLY A 231 -11.44 16.79 -5.20
N SER A 232 -10.47 16.11 -4.56
CA SER A 232 -10.66 15.33 -3.33
C SER A 232 -11.14 16.17 -2.13
N PHE A 233 -11.00 17.49 -2.19
CA PHE A 233 -11.43 18.46 -1.17
C PHE A 233 -12.55 19.41 -1.65
N SER A 234 -13.23 19.09 -2.76
CA SER A 234 -14.50 19.74 -3.11
C SER A 234 -15.53 19.55 -1.98
N ASP A 235 -16.36 20.57 -1.75
CA ASP A 235 -17.46 20.53 -0.80
C ASP A 235 -18.85 20.38 -1.45
N ASP A 236 -18.89 20.02 -2.74
CA ASP A 236 -20.10 19.84 -3.52
C ASP A 236 -21.07 18.87 -2.84
N GLY A 237 -22.29 19.32 -2.58
CA GLY A 237 -23.33 18.54 -1.92
C GLY A 237 -23.10 18.30 -0.41
N MET A 238 -22.16 18.98 0.24
CA MET A 238 -21.96 18.86 1.69
C MET A 238 -22.82 19.85 2.48
N GLY A 239 -23.36 19.41 3.62
CA GLY A 239 -24.04 20.28 4.58
C GLY A 239 -23.09 21.27 5.26
N PRO A 240 -23.59 22.15 6.16
CA PRO A 240 -22.75 23.08 6.92
C PRO A 240 -21.65 22.37 7.73
N VAL A 241 -20.66 23.15 8.15
CA VAL A 241 -19.60 22.68 9.08
C VAL A 241 -20.23 22.35 10.44
N PRO A 242 -19.82 21.26 11.13
CA PRO A 242 -20.37 20.92 12.44
C PRO A 242 -20.13 22.04 13.47
N ALA A 243 -21.19 22.53 14.12
CA ALA A 243 -21.13 23.68 15.05
C ALA A 243 -20.27 23.47 16.32
N ARG A 244 -19.71 22.27 16.52
CA ARG A 244 -18.71 21.96 17.56
C ARG A 244 -17.27 22.32 17.17
N TRP A 245 -17.02 22.53 15.87
CA TRP A 245 -15.70 22.81 15.33
C TRP A 245 -15.19 24.18 15.78
N ARG A 246 -13.94 24.24 16.26
CA ARG A 246 -13.32 25.50 16.73
C ARG A 246 -12.08 25.91 15.95
N GLY A 247 -11.57 25.03 15.08
CA GLY A 247 -10.34 25.28 14.34
C GLY A 247 -10.47 26.30 13.23
N VAL A 248 -9.34 26.90 12.89
CA VAL A 248 -9.25 28.05 11.97
C VAL A 248 -8.66 27.68 10.61
N CYS A 249 -8.81 28.59 9.65
CA CYS A 249 -8.09 28.55 8.38
C CYS A 249 -7.00 29.63 8.38
N HIS A 250 -5.78 29.23 8.71
CA HIS A 250 -4.65 30.12 8.98
C HIS A 250 -3.82 30.42 7.72
N ASP A 251 -4.47 31.04 6.73
CA ASP A 251 -3.83 31.66 5.57
C ASP A 251 -4.70 32.85 5.12
N GLN A 252 -4.52 34.02 5.76
CA GLN A 252 -5.20 35.29 5.41
C GLN A 252 -4.23 36.49 5.45
N SER A 253 -2.98 36.26 5.02
CA SER A 253 -2.02 37.33 4.67
C SER A 253 -2.10 37.66 3.17
N SER A 254 -1.39 38.71 2.74
CA SER A 254 -1.74 39.51 1.55
C SER A 254 -1.24 39.02 0.17
N ASP A 255 -0.77 37.78 0.03
CA ASP A 255 -0.37 37.19 -1.26
C ASP A 255 -1.36 36.07 -1.67
N ASP A 256 -2.14 36.30 -2.73
CA ASP A 256 -3.23 35.41 -3.17
C ASP A 256 -2.75 33.98 -3.51
N ASP A 257 -1.62 33.83 -4.22
CA ASP A 257 -1.15 32.53 -4.74
C ASP A 257 -0.72 31.53 -3.66
N ALA A 258 -0.36 32.00 -2.46
CA ALA A 258 -0.03 31.13 -1.33
C ALA A 258 -1.28 30.62 -0.60
N GLN A 259 -2.41 31.34 -0.71
CA GLN A 259 -3.51 31.25 0.23
C GLN A 259 -4.22 29.88 0.21
N VAL A 260 -4.42 29.25 1.38
CA VAL A 260 -5.31 28.08 1.52
C VAL A 260 -6.71 28.55 1.92
N ARG A 261 -7.67 28.38 1.00
CA ARG A 261 -9.09 28.72 1.22
C ARG A 261 -9.87 27.50 1.68
N CYS A 262 -10.24 27.49 2.96
CA CYS A 262 -11.12 26.47 3.53
C CYS A 262 -12.56 26.57 2.98
N ASN A 263 -13.25 25.45 2.96
CA ASN A 263 -14.63 25.28 2.49
C ASN A 263 -15.39 24.33 3.45
N ARG A 264 -16.58 23.80 3.10
CA ARG A 264 -17.32 22.86 3.97
C ARG A 264 -16.69 21.45 4.01
N LYS A 265 -15.66 21.16 3.21
CA LYS A 265 -14.92 19.88 3.19
C LYS A 265 -13.61 19.99 3.97
N LEU A 266 -12.70 20.86 3.52
CA LEU A 266 -11.51 21.28 4.25
C LEU A 266 -11.92 22.44 5.16
N ILE A 267 -12.21 22.13 6.43
CA ILE A 267 -12.83 23.06 7.37
C ILE A 267 -11.83 23.83 8.24
N GLY A 268 -10.55 23.44 8.17
CA GLY A 268 -9.45 24.18 8.78
C GLY A 268 -8.10 23.78 8.20
N ALA A 269 -7.15 24.69 8.30
CA ALA A 269 -5.77 24.49 7.87
C ALA A 269 -4.89 25.34 8.78
N GLN A 270 -3.86 24.76 9.39
CA GLN A 270 -2.94 25.43 10.32
C GLN A 270 -1.51 24.94 10.08
N TYR A 271 -0.52 25.75 10.45
CA TYR A 271 0.90 25.40 10.31
C TYR A 271 1.68 25.73 11.58
N PHE A 272 2.69 24.91 11.87
CA PHE A 272 3.53 25.00 13.06
C PHE A 272 4.99 24.86 12.59
N ASN A 273 5.76 25.94 12.73
CA ASN A 273 7.15 26.04 12.26
C ASN A 273 8.10 26.71 13.26
N LYS A 274 7.70 26.81 14.54
CA LYS A 274 8.49 27.47 15.58
C LYS A 274 9.68 26.61 15.99
N GLY A 275 9.50 25.29 16.05
CA GLY A 275 10.59 24.32 16.20
C GLY A 275 11.54 24.36 14.99
N TYR A 276 10.97 24.24 13.79
CA TYR A 276 11.73 24.33 12.53
C TYR A 276 12.57 25.61 12.43
N ALA A 277 11.96 26.79 12.66
CA ALA A 277 12.66 28.07 12.59
C ALA A 277 13.71 28.27 13.68
N ALA A 278 13.57 27.61 14.85
CA ALA A 278 14.59 27.60 15.89
C ALA A 278 15.79 26.72 15.52
N THR A 279 15.58 25.58 14.84
CA THR A 279 16.67 24.70 14.39
C THR A 279 17.40 25.22 13.15
N VAL A 280 16.66 25.68 12.14
CA VAL A 280 17.20 26.09 10.83
C VAL A 280 17.66 27.57 10.83
N GLY A 281 17.17 28.36 11.78
CA GLY A 281 17.43 29.80 11.88
C GLY A 281 16.66 30.61 10.84
N ARG A 282 16.51 31.93 11.09
CA ARG A 282 15.65 32.82 10.29
C ARG A 282 15.95 32.82 8.79
N ALA A 283 17.22 32.69 8.39
CA ALA A 283 17.62 32.72 6.99
C ALA A 283 17.15 31.48 6.21
N GLY A 284 17.29 30.28 6.76
CA GLY A 284 16.80 29.06 6.12
C GLY A 284 15.30 28.84 6.32
N ALA A 285 14.72 29.30 7.43
CA ALA A 285 13.28 29.35 7.62
C ALA A 285 12.59 30.20 6.53
N GLY A 286 13.18 31.35 6.17
CA GLY A 286 12.69 32.22 5.10
C GLY A 286 12.70 31.59 3.69
N ALA A 287 13.40 30.47 3.48
CA ALA A 287 13.36 29.73 2.22
C ALA A 287 12.09 28.87 2.04
N SER A 288 11.32 28.65 3.11
CA SER A 288 10.08 27.89 3.12
C SER A 288 8.91 28.80 3.54
N PRO A 289 8.03 29.23 2.62
CA PRO A 289 6.93 30.13 2.94
C PRO A 289 6.06 29.63 4.09
N ALA A 290 5.80 30.52 5.06
CA ALA A 290 4.99 30.24 6.23
C ALA A 290 3.50 30.22 5.88
N SER A 291 3.06 29.12 5.28
CA SER A 291 1.69 28.86 4.82
C SER A 291 1.34 27.37 5.01
N THR A 292 0.05 27.08 5.16
CA THR A 292 -0.48 25.71 5.30
C THR A 292 -0.47 24.91 3.98
N ARG A 293 -0.23 25.59 2.84
CA ARG A 293 -0.18 25.00 1.50
C ARG A 293 0.90 23.92 1.39
N ASP A 294 0.54 22.79 0.80
CA ASP A 294 1.44 21.66 0.57
C ASP A 294 2.38 21.91 -0.63
N SER A 295 3.67 22.04 -0.35
CA SER A 295 4.73 22.20 -1.35
C SER A 295 5.43 20.88 -1.71
N ASP A 296 5.07 19.78 -1.05
CA ASP A 296 5.70 18.47 -1.18
C ASP A 296 4.77 17.46 -1.85
N GLY A 297 3.55 17.33 -1.33
CA GLY A 297 2.48 16.47 -1.84
C GLY A 297 2.05 15.36 -0.89
N HIS A 298 2.91 14.96 0.05
CA HIS A 298 2.62 13.88 0.99
C HIS A 298 1.38 14.15 1.85
N GLY A 299 1.23 15.35 2.44
CA GLY A 299 0.06 15.73 3.24
C GLY A 299 -1.25 15.78 2.44
N THR A 300 -1.18 16.20 1.18
CA THR A 300 -2.30 16.11 0.24
C THR A 300 -2.69 14.65 -0.03
N HIS A 301 -1.69 13.78 -0.19
CA HIS A 301 -1.86 12.34 -0.45
C HIS A 301 -2.48 11.62 0.75
N THR A 302 -1.97 11.84 1.96
CA THR A 302 -2.47 11.20 3.18
C THR A 302 -3.88 11.67 3.53
N LEU A 303 -4.17 12.97 3.48
CA LEU A 303 -5.49 13.51 3.82
C LEU A 303 -6.56 13.09 2.81
N SER A 304 -6.22 13.06 1.52
CA SER A 304 -7.13 12.57 0.48
C SER A 304 -7.28 11.04 0.49
N THR A 305 -6.28 10.27 0.93
CA THR A 305 -6.43 8.84 1.24
C THR A 305 -7.37 8.61 2.44
N ALA A 306 -7.28 9.44 3.49
CA ALA A 306 -8.12 9.29 4.68
C ALA A 306 -9.58 9.62 4.40
N ALA A 307 -9.85 10.71 3.67
CA ALA A 307 -11.20 11.27 3.56
C ALA A 307 -11.52 11.96 2.23
N GLY A 308 -10.74 11.81 1.17
CA GLY A 308 -11.01 12.44 -0.13
C GLY A 308 -12.40 12.12 -0.70
N ARG A 309 -13.03 13.12 -1.36
CA ARG A 309 -14.27 12.96 -2.14
C ARG A 309 -14.10 11.94 -3.27
N PHE A 310 -15.21 11.53 -3.87
CA PHE A 310 -15.21 10.74 -5.10
C PHE A 310 -14.81 11.62 -6.29
N VAL A 311 -13.64 11.38 -6.89
CA VAL A 311 -13.15 12.13 -8.07
C VAL A 311 -12.97 11.19 -9.26
N PRO A 312 -13.85 11.24 -10.29
CA PRO A 312 -13.72 10.43 -11.50
C PRO A 312 -12.54 10.88 -12.37
N GLY A 313 -12.00 9.97 -13.19
CA GLY A 313 -10.88 10.24 -14.10
C GLY A 313 -9.49 10.29 -13.46
N ALA A 314 -9.39 10.02 -12.16
CA ALA A 314 -8.15 10.08 -11.38
C ALA A 314 -7.13 9.02 -11.85
N ASN A 315 -5.99 9.50 -12.36
CA ASN A 315 -4.93 8.71 -12.98
C ASN A 315 -3.55 9.38 -12.80
N LEU A 316 -2.48 8.60 -12.91
CA LEU A 316 -1.10 9.06 -13.07
C LEU A 316 -0.61 8.65 -14.46
N PHE A 317 -0.55 9.59 -15.40
CA PHE A 317 -0.17 9.33 -16.80
C PHE A 317 -0.98 8.22 -17.50
N GLY A 318 -2.29 8.15 -17.23
CA GLY A 318 -3.16 7.07 -17.67
C GLY A 318 -3.12 5.82 -16.78
N TYR A 319 -2.01 5.55 -16.08
CA TYR A 319 -1.97 4.50 -15.07
C TYR A 319 -3.01 4.77 -13.99
N GLY A 320 -3.87 3.80 -13.78
CA GLY A 320 -4.85 3.82 -12.73
C GLY A 320 -6.22 4.48 -13.02
N ASN A 321 -6.49 5.00 -14.21
CA ASN A 321 -7.69 5.79 -14.50
C ASN A 321 -9.06 5.24 -13.98
N GLY A 322 -9.62 5.91 -12.96
CA GLY A 322 -11.00 5.73 -12.51
C GLY A 322 -11.40 6.70 -11.38
N THR A 323 -12.35 6.34 -10.51
CA THR A 323 -12.79 7.17 -9.38
C THR A 323 -11.90 7.04 -8.13
N ALA A 324 -11.03 8.02 -7.85
CA ALA A 324 -10.34 8.15 -6.57
C ALA A 324 -11.32 8.54 -5.45
N LYS A 325 -10.99 8.17 -4.21
CA LYS A 325 -11.82 8.34 -3.00
C LYS A 325 -11.02 7.98 -1.74
N GLY A 326 -11.31 8.62 -0.63
CA GLY A 326 -10.75 8.29 0.68
C GLY A 326 -11.59 7.28 1.47
N GLY A 327 -11.13 6.97 2.68
CA GLY A 327 -11.80 6.06 3.61
C GLY A 327 -13.12 6.61 4.14
N ALA A 328 -13.21 7.91 4.42
CA ALA A 328 -14.44 8.59 4.83
C ALA A 328 -14.78 9.79 3.91
N PRO A 329 -15.32 9.56 2.69
CA PRO A 329 -15.57 10.62 1.71
C PRO A 329 -16.56 11.73 2.17
N GLY A 330 -17.40 11.45 3.16
CA GLY A 330 -18.35 12.37 3.78
C GLY A 330 -17.81 13.09 5.02
N ALA A 331 -16.71 12.64 5.62
CA ALA A 331 -16.09 13.32 6.75
C ALA A 331 -15.53 14.69 6.36
N ARG A 332 -15.41 15.59 7.32
CA ARG A 332 -14.69 16.86 7.20
C ARG A 332 -13.20 16.62 7.40
N VAL A 333 -12.36 17.47 6.81
CA VAL A 333 -10.89 17.37 6.94
C VAL A 333 -10.29 18.64 7.49
N ALA A 334 -9.21 18.49 8.27
CA ALA A 334 -8.40 19.60 8.77
C ALA A 334 -6.90 19.28 8.60
N ALA A 335 -6.12 20.23 8.10
CA ALA A 335 -4.69 20.04 7.84
C ALA A 335 -3.83 20.74 8.90
N TYR A 336 -2.90 20.01 9.53
CA TYR A 336 -1.96 20.56 10.51
C TYR A 336 -0.53 20.34 9.98
N LYS A 337 0.05 21.38 9.37
CA LYS A 337 1.37 21.33 8.77
C LYS A 337 2.46 21.42 9.83
N VAL A 338 3.18 20.32 10.03
CA VAL A 338 4.29 20.19 11.00
C VAL A 338 5.59 19.72 10.37
N CYS A 339 5.53 19.25 9.12
CA CYS A 339 6.68 18.82 8.33
C CYS A 339 7.05 19.89 7.29
N TRP A 340 8.35 20.13 7.16
CA TRP A 340 8.95 21.19 6.36
C TRP A 340 10.14 20.65 5.57
N ARG A 341 10.78 21.49 4.73
CA ARG A 341 11.90 21.03 3.89
C ARG A 341 13.03 20.40 4.73
N PRO A 342 13.57 19.23 4.32
CA PRO A 342 14.54 18.50 5.12
C PRO A 342 15.77 19.34 5.50
N PHE A 343 16.14 19.30 6.77
CA PHE A 343 17.37 19.91 7.29
C PHE A 343 18.11 18.88 8.14
N ASN A 344 19.36 18.55 7.76
CA ASN A 344 20.16 17.48 8.36
C ASN A 344 19.45 16.11 8.46
N GLY A 345 18.51 15.82 7.55
CA GLY A 345 17.72 14.59 7.57
C GLY A 345 16.49 14.61 8.49
N SER A 346 16.14 15.78 9.04
CA SER A 346 14.92 16.00 9.83
C SER A 346 13.96 16.95 9.13
N GLU A 347 12.67 16.61 9.11
CA GLU A 347 11.62 17.34 8.37
C GLU A 347 10.52 17.86 9.30
N CYS A 348 10.12 17.05 10.29
CA CYS A 348 9.10 17.36 11.28
C CYS A 348 9.73 17.40 12.68
N PHE A 349 9.35 18.36 13.52
CA PHE A 349 10.01 18.62 14.81
C PHE A 349 9.03 18.49 15.98
N ASP A 350 9.43 17.84 17.08
CA ASP A 350 8.55 17.52 18.22
C ASP A 350 7.80 18.74 18.79
N ALA A 351 8.44 19.90 18.83
CA ALA A 351 7.81 21.14 19.31
C ALA A 351 6.64 21.61 18.43
N ASP A 352 6.74 21.41 17.11
CA ASP A 352 5.68 21.74 16.15
C ASP A 352 4.62 20.62 16.09
N ILE A 353 5.02 19.36 16.27
CA ILE A 353 4.13 18.19 16.39
C ILE A 353 3.22 18.30 17.63
N ILE A 354 3.80 18.60 18.80
CA ILE A 354 3.03 18.74 20.05
C ILE A 354 2.06 19.93 19.96
N ALA A 355 2.49 21.06 19.40
CA ALA A 355 1.62 22.22 19.19
C ALA A 355 0.44 21.92 18.25
N ALA A 356 0.66 21.10 17.21
CA ALA A 356 -0.42 20.64 16.32
C ALA A 356 -1.38 19.65 16.99
N PHE A 357 -0.89 18.76 17.87
CA PHE A 357 -1.76 17.90 18.68
C PHE A 357 -2.65 18.72 19.61
N ASP A 358 -2.08 19.69 20.34
CA ASP A 358 -2.83 20.58 21.25
C ASP A 358 -3.93 21.36 20.51
N ALA A 359 -3.57 22.01 19.40
CA ALA A 359 -4.52 22.70 18.53
C ALA A 359 -5.62 21.76 18.02
N ALA A 360 -5.27 20.56 17.51
CA ALA A 360 -6.26 19.64 16.97
C ALA A 360 -7.25 19.09 18.04
N ILE A 361 -6.78 18.92 19.28
CA ILE A 361 -7.61 18.54 20.42
C ILE A 361 -8.58 19.69 20.76
N HIS A 362 -8.09 20.92 20.88
CA HIS A 362 -8.91 22.11 21.10
C HIS A 362 -9.98 22.28 20.01
N ASP A 363 -9.59 22.08 18.76
CA ASP A 363 -10.43 22.33 17.58
C ASP A 363 -11.56 21.32 17.41
N GLY A 364 -11.44 20.15 18.06
CA GLY A 364 -12.49 19.14 18.17
C GLY A 364 -12.47 18.08 17.05
N VAL A 365 -11.28 17.71 16.56
CA VAL A 365 -11.13 16.56 15.64
C VAL A 365 -11.53 15.24 16.32
N ASP A 366 -12.01 14.26 15.56
CA ASP A 366 -12.34 12.93 16.11
C ASP A 366 -11.23 11.90 15.91
N VAL A 367 -10.47 12.06 14.82
CA VAL A 367 -9.42 11.14 14.38
C VAL A 367 -8.24 11.93 13.86
N LEU A 368 -7.02 11.52 14.22
CA LEU A 368 -5.77 12.05 13.67
C LEU A 368 -5.02 10.97 12.89
N SER A 369 -4.64 11.32 11.67
CA SER A 369 -3.75 10.55 10.80
C SER A 369 -2.35 11.14 10.87
N VAL A 370 -1.42 10.45 11.52
CA VAL A 370 -0.07 10.95 11.83
C VAL A 370 0.94 10.11 11.06
N SER A 371 1.25 10.52 9.84
CA SER A 371 2.06 9.74 8.89
C SER A 371 3.57 10.00 9.02
N LEU A 372 4.00 10.42 10.21
CA LEU A 372 5.37 10.73 10.60
C LEU A 372 5.80 9.89 11.82
N GLY A 373 7.09 9.85 12.12
CA GLY A 373 7.61 9.18 13.32
C GLY A 373 9.15 9.10 13.33
N GLY A 374 9.74 9.21 14.53
CA GLY A 374 11.18 9.09 14.73
C GLY A 374 11.67 7.66 14.99
N ALA A 375 12.90 7.53 15.48
CA ALA A 375 13.36 6.28 16.08
C ALA A 375 12.57 5.98 17.38
N PRO A 376 12.29 4.71 17.73
CA PRO A 376 11.55 4.38 18.94
C PRO A 376 12.30 4.81 20.20
N THR A 377 11.72 5.73 20.96
CA THR A 377 12.25 6.27 22.22
C THR A 377 11.23 6.09 23.36
N GLU A 378 11.62 6.46 24.59
CA GLU A 378 10.75 6.37 25.76
C GLU A 378 9.60 7.40 25.70
N TYR A 379 8.44 7.08 26.27
CA TYR A 379 7.18 7.76 25.96
C TYR A 379 7.08 9.23 26.41
N PHE A 380 7.88 9.67 27.38
CA PHE A 380 8.00 11.08 27.78
C PHE A 380 9.17 11.79 27.08
N ARG A 381 9.74 11.16 26.05
CA ARG A 381 10.79 11.70 25.16
C ARG A 381 10.43 11.60 23.67
N ASP A 382 9.17 11.32 23.36
CA ASP A 382 8.59 11.18 22.03
C ASP A 382 7.37 12.12 21.93
N GLY A 383 7.45 13.16 21.07
CA GLY A 383 6.37 14.15 20.93
C GLY A 383 5.09 13.59 20.33
N VAL A 384 5.18 12.50 19.54
CA VAL A 384 4.03 11.77 19.04
C VAL A 384 3.39 10.96 20.16
N ALA A 385 4.17 10.29 21.00
CA ALA A 385 3.66 9.56 22.17
C ALA A 385 2.96 10.50 23.16
N ILE A 386 3.57 11.65 23.49
CA ILE A 386 2.99 12.68 24.35
C ILE A 386 1.69 13.22 23.75
N GLY A 387 1.75 13.84 22.57
CA GLY A 387 0.57 14.49 21.96
C GLY A 387 -0.60 13.53 21.73
N SER A 388 -0.29 12.29 21.32
CA SER A 388 -1.32 11.26 21.16
C SER A 388 -1.92 10.72 22.45
N PHE A 389 -1.21 10.78 23.59
CA PHE A 389 -1.79 10.45 24.89
C PHE A 389 -2.89 11.46 25.26
N HIS A 390 -2.58 12.76 25.16
CA HIS A 390 -3.56 13.81 25.43
C HIS A 390 -4.74 13.76 24.44
N ALA A 391 -4.49 13.42 23.17
CA ALA A 391 -5.54 13.20 22.18
C ALA A 391 -6.46 12.03 22.57
N VAL A 392 -5.91 10.86 22.91
CA VAL A 392 -6.68 9.68 23.32
C VAL A 392 -7.41 9.89 24.66
N ARG A 393 -6.82 10.63 25.62
CA ARG A 393 -7.51 11.08 26.86
C ARG A 393 -8.76 11.90 26.55
N ASN A 394 -8.71 12.76 25.52
CA ASN A 394 -9.84 13.58 25.07
C ASN A 394 -10.75 12.87 24.03
N GLY A 395 -10.61 11.55 23.86
CA GLY A 395 -11.49 10.74 23.00
C GLY A 395 -11.15 10.77 21.51
N VAL A 396 -10.06 11.43 21.12
CA VAL A 396 -9.55 11.48 19.74
C VAL A 396 -8.82 10.19 19.40
N THR A 397 -9.14 9.54 18.28
CA THR A 397 -8.44 8.33 17.84
C THR A 397 -7.20 8.67 17.03
N VAL A 398 -6.01 8.37 17.54
CA VAL A 398 -4.75 8.63 16.82
C VAL A 398 -4.24 7.37 16.11
N VAL A 399 -4.02 7.50 14.80
CA VAL A 399 -3.51 6.46 13.92
C VAL A 399 -2.17 6.92 13.37
N SER A 400 -1.16 6.05 13.41
CA SER A 400 0.21 6.40 13.01
C SER A 400 0.85 5.34 12.11
N SER A 401 1.77 5.77 11.25
CA SER A 401 2.59 4.88 10.43
C SER A 401 3.55 4.04 11.29
N ALA A 402 3.85 2.80 10.89
CA ALA A 402 4.79 1.93 11.62
C ALA A 402 6.28 2.24 11.36
N GLY A 403 6.59 3.01 10.32
CA GLY A 403 7.95 3.25 9.84
C GLY A 403 8.28 2.46 8.57
N ASN A 404 9.26 2.96 7.81
CA ASN A 404 9.67 2.41 6.51
C ASN A 404 11.08 1.77 6.54
N SER A 405 11.51 1.30 7.72
CA SER A 405 12.87 0.79 7.99
C SER A 405 12.94 -0.75 8.09
N GLY A 406 11.92 -1.45 7.59
CA GLY A 406 11.91 -2.91 7.47
C GLY A 406 12.93 -3.44 6.44
N PRO A 407 13.16 -4.77 6.38
CA PRO A 407 12.40 -5.83 7.06
C PRO A 407 13.03 -6.31 8.38
N GLY A 408 13.96 -5.55 8.98
CA GLY A 408 14.60 -5.91 10.25
C GLY A 408 13.60 -5.98 11.41
N ALA A 409 13.83 -6.88 12.37
CA ALA A 409 13.05 -6.94 13.60
C ALA A 409 13.42 -5.77 14.53
N GLY A 410 12.44 -5.24 15.27
CA GLY A 410 12.64 -4.11 16.18
C GLY A 410 12.76 -2.74 15.49
N THR A 411 12.32 -2.63 14.24
CA THR A 411 12.41 -1.41 13.41
C THR A 411 11.15 -0.54 13.48
N VAL A 412 10.14 -0.95 14.27
CA VAL A 412 8.85 -0.27 14.40
C VAL A 412 8.92 0.99 15.27
N SER A 413 8.45 2.10 14.72
CA SER A 413 8.29 3.40 15.38
C SER A 413 6.87 3.55 15.95
N ASN A 414 6.56 4.70 16.56
CA ASN A 414 5.21 5.04 17.04
C ASN A 414 4.62 3.94 17.96
N THR A 415 5.41 3.55 18.97
CA THR A 415 5.22 2.27 19.70
C THR A 415 4.31 2.35 20.92
N ALA A 416 3.77 3.53 21.24
CA ALA A 416 2.89 3.73 22.39
C ALA A 416 1.59 2.90 22.31
N PRO A 417 1.05 2.39 23.44
CA PRO A 417 -0.09 1.48 23.41
C PRO A 417 -1.42 2.17 23.05
N TRP A 418 -1.53 3.48 23.27
CA TRP A 418 -2.71 4.29 22.90
C TRP A 418 -2.80 4.60 21.40
N LEU A 419 -1.67 4.61 20.67
CA LEU A 419 -1.63 4.75 19.21
C LEU A 419 -2.15 3.50 18.47
N VAL A 420 -2.83 3.68 17.34
CA VAL A 420 -3.06 2.62 16.35
C VAL A 420 -1.92 2.63 15.33
N THR A 421 -0.95 1.72 15.47
CA THR A 421 0.26 1.72 14.62
C THR A 421 0.10 0.79 13.41
N VAL A 422 0.33 1.32 12.20
CA VAL A 422 -0.11 0.67 10.95
C VAL A 422 1.06 0.25 10.06
N GLY A 423 1.19 -1.06 9.82
CA GLY A 423 2.10 -1.64 8.84
C GLY A 423 1.62 -1.47 7.40
N ALA A 424 2.50 -1.67 6.42
CA ALA A 424 2.20 -1.54 5.00
C ALA A 424 2.15 -2.89 4.29
N SER A 425 1.08 -3.14 3.57
CA SER A 425 0.91 -4.33 2.73
C SER A 425 0.47 -3.97 1.31
N THR A 426 0.66 -4.92 0.39
CA THR A 426 0.21 -4.79 -1.00
C THR A 426 -1.30 -4.95 -1.13
N MET A 427 -1.88 -4.33 -2.17
CA MET A 427 -3.21 -4.71 -2.67
C MET A 427 -3.08 -5.69 -3.84
N ASP A 428 -4.20 -6.17 -4.39
CA ASP A 428 -4.20 -7.04 -5.57
C ASP A 428 -3.95 -6.32 -6.92
N ARG A 429 -3.20 -5.22 -6.88
CA ARG A 429 -2.81 -4.37 -8.02
C ARG A 429 -1.29 -4.25 -8.05
N GLU A 430 -0.73 -4.36 -9.25
CA GLU A 430 0.68 -4.08 -9.52
C GLU A 430 0.82 -3.24 -10.79
N PHE A 431 1.96 -2.56 -10.94
CA PHE A 431 2.35 -1.88 -12.16
C PHE A 431 3.58 -2.57 -12.81
N PRO A 432 3.42 -3.80 -13.35
CA PRO A 432 4.55 -4.57 -13.83
C PRO A 432 5.12 -4.02 -15.13
N ALA A 433 6.45 -3.89 -15.18
CA ALA A 433 7.22 -3.65 -16.40
C ALA A 433 8.21 -4.82 -16.58
N TYR A 434 8.39 -5.27 -17.81
CA TYR A 434 9.21 -6.45 -18.10
C TYR A 434 10.54 -6.03 -18.70
N LEU A 435 11.63 -6.39 -18.04
CA LEU A 435 12.97 -6.38 -18.64
C LEU A 435 13.07 -7.61 -19.53
N VAL A 436 13.17 -7.40 -20.84
CA VAL A 436 13.35 -8.46 -21.83
C VAL A 436 14.82 -8.48 -22.24
N LEU A 437 15.52 -9.57 -21.91
CA LEU A 437 16.92 -9.75 -22.26
C LEU A 437 17.09 -10.27 -23.69
N GLY A 438 18.28 -10.06 -24.29
CA GLY A 438 18.60 -10.51 -25.65
C GLY A 438 18.51 -12.02 -25.87
N ASN A 439 18.67 -12.82 -24.81
CA ASN A 439 18.40 -14.26 -24.81
C ASN A 439 16.90 -14.60 -24.64
N LYS A 440 16.01 -13.64 -24.89
CA LYS A 440 14.53 -13.70 -24.75
C LYS A 440 14.00 -13.97 -23.33
N LYS A 441 14.87 -14.07 -22.31
CA LYS A 441 14.44 -14.20 -20.90
C LYS A 441 13.76 -12.91 -20.45
N GLN A 442 12.52 -13.04 -19.97
CA GLN A 442 11.79 -11.94 -19.35
C GLN A 442 11.97 -11.94 -17.83
N ILE A 443 12.14 -10.75 -17.25
CA ILE A 443 12.18 -10.53 -15.80
C ILE A 443 11.10 -9.49 -15.47
N LYS A 444 10.09 -9.91 -14.70
CA LYS A 444 9.00 -9.03 -14.22
C LYS A 444 9.55 -8.11 -13.12
N GLY A 445 9.75 -6.84 -13.43
CA GLY A 445 9.93 -5.77 -12.45
C GLY A 445 8.62 -4.99 -12.24
N GLN A 446 8.71 -3.79 -11.68
CA GLN A 446 7.62 -2.82 -11.62
C GLN A 446 8.13 -1.44 -12.04
N SER A 447 7.27 -0.61 -12.63
CA SER A 447 7.58 0.76 -13.04
C SER A 447 6.31 1.60 -13.16
N LEU A 448 6.46 2.92 -13.06
CA LEU A 448 5.42 3.92 -13.34
C LEU A 448 5.84 4.89 -14.46
N SER A 449 6.89 4.56 -15.22
CA SER A 449 7.36 5.41 -16.32
C SER A 449 6.30 5.46 -17.45
N PRO A 450 5.82 6.65 -17.84
CA PRO A 450 4.90 6.80 -18.98
C PRO A 450 5.58 6.64 -20.34
N VAL A 451 6.92 6.65 -20.36
CA VAL A 451 7.75 6.45 -21.54
C VAL A 451 8.50 5.14 -21.37
N PRO A 452 8.39 4.18 -22.31
CA PRO A 452 9.19 2.96 -22.27
C PRO A 452 10.61 3.26 -22.78
N LEU A 453 11.53 2.33 -22.57
CA LEU A 453 12.68 2.28 -23.48
C LEU A 453 12.15 1.91 -24.88
N PRO A 454 12.60 2.58 -25.97
CA PRO A 454 12.20 2.24 -27.32
C PRO A 454 12.36 0.73 -27.57
N ALA A 455 11.26 0.03 -27.84
CA ALA A 455 11.25 -1.45 -27.90
C ALA A 455 12.13 -2.04 -29.02
N ASN A 456 12.59 -1.20 -29.94
CA ASN A 456 13.45 -1.55 -31.07
C ASN A 456 14.92 -1.12 -30.84
N GLU A 457 15.24 -0.46 -29.71
CA GLU A 457 16.62 -0.14 -29.32
C GLU A 457 17.05 -1.10 -28.20
N HIS A 458 18.02 -1.98 -28.51
CA HIS A 458 18.61 -2.90 -27.55
C HIS A 458 19.75 -2.22 -26.81
N TYR A 459 19.52 -1.86 -25.55
CA TYR A 459 20.55 -1.28 -24.69
C TYR A 459 21.48 -2.38 -24.17
N ARG A 460 22.78 -2.11 -24.14
CA ARG A 460 23.78 -3.02 -23.58
C ARG A 460 23.71 -2.93 -22.06
N LEU A 461 23.43 -4.05 -21.40
CA LEU A 461 23.59 -4.18 -19.96
C LEU A 461 25.08 -4.44 -19.68
N ILE A 462 25.63 -3.71 -18.72
CA ILE A 462 26.97 -3.95 -18.19
C ILE A 462 26.84 -4.45 -16.74
N SER A 463 27.73 -5.37 -16.36
CA SER A 463 27.94 -5.70 -14.95
C SER A 463 28.53 -4.49 -14.22
N SER A 464 28.26 -4.34 -12.93
CA SER A 464 29.00 -3.38 -12.08
C SER A 464 30.51 -3.70 -12.02
N VAL A 465 30.90 -4.94 -12.33
CA VAL A 465 32.30 -5.39 -12.47
C VAL A 465 32.88 -5.03 -13.86
N GLU A 466 32.04 -4.78 -14.86
CA GLU A 466 32.43 -4.33 -16.22
C GLU A 466 32.49 -2.79 -16.31
N ALA A 467 32.00 -2.08 -15.29
CA ALA A 467 32.27 -0.65 -15.06
C ALA A 467 33.60 -0.38 -14.32
N LYS A 468 34.43 -1.42 -14.12
CA LYS A 468 35.79 -1.33 -13.59
C LYS A 468 36.74 -0.74 -14.65
N ALA A 469 37.86 -0.17 -14.19
CA ALA A 469 39.01 0.25 -14.99
C ALA A 469 39.62 -0.87 -15.90
N GLU A 470 40.59 -0.45 -16.71
CA GLU A 470 40.94 -0.95 -18.06
C GLU A 470 41.34 -2.44 -18.23
N ASP A 471 41.52 -3.22 -17.17
CA ASP A 471 42.11 -4.57 -17.22
C ASP A 471 41.09 -5.73 -17.37
N ALA A 472 39.95 -5.52 -18.05
CA ALA A 472 38.87 -6.51 -18.22
C ALA A 472 38.57 -6.85 -19.70
N THR A 473 38.08 -8.08 -19.99
CA THR A 473 37.93 -8.57 -21.38
C THR A 473 36.49 -8.53 -21.94
N VAL A 474 36.37 -8.18 -23.23
CA VAL A 474 35.11 -7.81 -23.89
C VAL A 474 34.09 -8.96 -24.03
N VAL A 475 34.54 -10.22 -24.15
CA VAL A 475 33.68 -11.37 -24.46
C VAL A 475 32.76 -11.73 -23.28
N GLN A 476 33.17 -11.40 -22.05
CA GLN A 476 32.39 -11.67 -20.83
C GLN A 476 31.15 -10.75 -20.71
N ALA A 477 31.16 -9.59 -21.39
CA ALA A 477 30.17 -8.51 -21.26
C ALA A 477 29.10 -8.55 -22.37
N SER A 478 28.30 -9.63 -22.43
CA SER A 478 27.32 -9.88 -23.51
C SER A 478 25.89 -10.19 -23.03
N ALA A 479 25.25 -9.20 -22.39
CA ALA A 479 23.79 -9.17 -22.21
C ALA A 479 23.20 -7.86 -22.76
N SER A 480 22.26 -7.94 -23.69
CA SER A 480 21.44 -6.81 -24.13
C SER A 480 20.03 -6.89 -23.54
N GLY A 481 19.25 -5.81 -23.61
CA GLY A 481 17.84 -5.85 -23.26
C GLY A 481 17.06 -4.57 -23.56
N TYR A 482 15.75 -4.63 -23.37
CA TYR A 482 14.85 -3.47 -23.37
C TYR A 482 13.79 -3.62 -22.26
N ILE A 483 13.14 -2.53 -21.87
CA ILE A 483 12.11 -2.50 -20.82
C ILE A 483 10.78 -2.12 -21.47
N THR A 484 9.76 -2.97 -21.30
CA THR A 484 8.41 -2.70 -21.80
C THR A 484 7.77 -1.50 -21.10
N LEU A 485 6.74 -0.91 -21.72
CA LEU A 485 5.77 -0.10 -20.96
C LEU A 485 5.29 -0.89 -19.72
N PRO A 486 5.15 -0.26 -18.55
CA PRO A 486 4.34 -0.83 -17.49
C PRO A 486 2.88 -0.88 -17.91
N ASN A 487 2.13 -1.87 -17.40
CA ASN A 487 0.67 -1.90 -17.47
C ASN A 487 0.06 -1.92 -16.06
N THR A 488 -1.27 -1.87 -15.94
CA THR A 488 -1.94 -2.11 -14.65
C THR A 488 -2.41 -3.56 -14.58
N ALA A 489 -1.79 -4.36 -13.71
CA ALA A 489 -2.25 -5.71 -13.41
C ALA A 489 -3.20 -5.69 -12.20
N LEU A 490 -4.23 -6.53 -12.23
CA LEU A 490 -5.25 -6.67 -11.17
C LEU A 490 -5.43 -8.15 -10.80
N GLU A 491 -6.07 -8.38 -9.64
CA GLU A 491 -6.28 -9.70 -9.03
C GLU A 491 -5.00 -10.50 -8.78
N THR A 492 -3.88 -9.80 -8.53
CA THR A 492 -2.57 -10.41 -8.32
C THR A 492 -2.56 -11.29 -7.07
N LYS A 493 -1.80 -12.39 -7.11
CA LYS A 493 -1.81 -13.46 -6.11
C LYS A 493 -0.36 -13.86 -5.76
N PRO A 494 0.00 -13.97 -4.47
CA PRO A 494 -0.81 -13.66 -3.30
C PRO A 494 -0.99 -12.15 -3.09
N ALA A 495 -2.14 -11.73 -2.56
CA ALA A 495 -2.36 -10.38 -2.03
C ALA A 495 -3.38 -10.40 -0.87
N PRO A 496 -3.18 -9.64 0.23
CA PRO A 496 -1.99 -8.85 0.54
C PRO A 496 -0.77 -9.73 0.85
N PHE A 497 0.42 -9.15 0.72
CA PHE A 497 1.63 -9.55 1.42
C PHE A 497 2.30 -8.31 2.03
N MET A 498 3.13 -8.51 3.06
CA MET A 498 3.80 -7.41 3.76
C MET A 498 4.89 -6.79 2.89
N ALA A 499 4.91 -5.45 2.79
CA ALA A 499 5.91 -4.71 2.05
C ALA A 499 7.30 -4.86 2.68
N ALA A 500 8.36 -4.93 1.85
CA ALA A 500 9.73 -5.14 2.33
C ALA A 500 10.18 -4.04 3.30
N PHE A 501 9.85 -2.79 3.00
CA PHE A 501 10.17 -1.62 3.81
C PHE A 501 9.32 -1.50 5.09
N SER A 502 8.20 -2.23 5.22
CA SER A 502 7.33 -2.06 6.39
C SER A 502 8.09 -2.44 7.64
N SER A 503 8.31 -1.48 8.53
CA SER A 503 8.94 -1.73 9.82
C SER A 503 8.20 -2.79 10.63
N GLN A 504 8.95 -3.54 11.45
CA GLN A 504 8.46 -4.72 12.16
C GLN A 504 8.82 -4.67 13.65
N GLY A 505 7.97 -5.31 14.47
CA GLY A 505 8.26 -5.57 15.88
C GLY A 505 9.41 -6.56 16.10
N PRO A 506 9.71 -6.93 17.36
CA PRO A 506 9.01 -6.54 18.58
C PRO A 506 9.06 -5.04 18.88
N ASN A 507 8.16 -4.58 19.76
CA ASN A 507 8.20 -3.22 20.29
C ASN A 507 9.47 -3.05 21.15
N ALA A 508 10.36 -2.14 20.76
CA ALA A 508 11.64 -1.91 21.46
C ALA A 508 11.48 -1.24 22.83
N VAL A 509 10.37 -0.51 23.06
CA VAL A 509 10.11 0.27 24.29
C VAL A 509 9.34 -0.55 25.32
N THR A 510 8.41 -1.39 24.87
CA THR A 510 7.68 -2.32 25.74
C THR A 510 7.33 -3.61 24.98
N PRO A 511 8.21 -4.63 24.99
CA PRO A 511 8.03 -5.88 24.23
C PRO A 511 6.75 -6.67 24.52
N GLN A 512 6.09 -6.40 25.65
CA GLN A 512 4.78 -6.93 26.05
C GLN A 512 3.63 -6.45 25.14
N ILE A 513 3.81 -5.31 24.47
CA ILE A 513 2.80 -4.69 23.60
C ILE A 513 3.17 -4.96 22.14
N LEU A 514 2.32 -5.73 21.46
CA LEU A 514 2.51 -6.05 20.04
C LEU A 514 2.49 -4.79 19.19
N LYS A 515 3.49 -4.64 18.32
CA LYS A 515 3.55 -3.62 17.26
C LYS A 515 4.09 -4.23 15.95
N PRO A 516 3.62 -3.78 14.77
CA PRO A 516 2.48 -2.88 14.57
C PRO A 516 1.15 -3.52 15.04
N ASP A 517 0.09 -2.72 15.15
CA ASP A 517 -1.23 -3.18 15.61
C ASP A 517 -2.03 -3.88 14.49
N ILE A 518 -1.88 -3.37 13.26
CA ILE A 518 -2.68 -3.75 12.09
C ILE A 518 -1.85 -3.52 10.82
N THR A 519 -2.22 -4.15 9.70
CA THR A 519 -1.73 -3.76 8.36
C THR A 519 -2.87 -3.36 7.42
N ALA A 520 -2.57 -2.48 6.49
CA ALA A 520 -3.50 -1.99 5.47
C ALA A 520 -2.75 -1.71 4.15
N PRO A 521 -3.46 -1.41 3.04
CA PRO A 521 -2.83 -1.10 1.77
C PRO A 521 -1.89 0.11 1.88
N GLY A 522 -0.60 -0.09 1.60
CA GLY A 522 0.45 0.94 1.71
C GLY A 522 1.50 0.86 0.60
N VAL A 523 1.22 0.14 -0.48
CA VAL A 523 2.12 0.01 -1.64
C VAL A 523 1.39 0.47 -2.89
N SER A 524 2.02 1.38 -3.63
CA SER A 524 1.52 1.99 -4.87
C SER A 524 0.09 2.52 -4.73
N ILE A 525 -0.19 3.20 -3.63
CA ILE A 525 -1.46 3.89 -3.36
C ILE A 525 -1.48 5.17 -4.18
N LEU A 526 -2.59 5.45 -4.87
CA LEU A 526 -2.78 6.76 -5.49
C LEU A 526 -3.90 7.53 -4.82
N ALA A 527 -3.58 8.77 -4.47
CA ALA A 527 -4.49 9.79 -3.97
C ALA A 527 -4.12 11.14 -4.59
N ALA A 528 -4.77 12.23 -4.17
CA ALA A 528 -4.48 13.55 -4.72
C ALA A 528 -3.06 14.01 -4.38
N PHE A 529 -2.48 14.88 -5.22
CA PHE A 529 -1.12 15.38 -5.09
C PHE A 529 -1.07 16.90 -5.29
N THR A 530 0.01 17.54 -4.82
CA THR A 530 0.19 19.00 -4.96
C THR A 530 0.44 19.41 -6.41
N GLY A 531 -0.02 20.61 -6.78
CA GLY A 531 0.31 21.25 -8.05
C GLY A 531 1.76 21.76 -8.16
N LEU A 532 2.53 21.77 -7.06
CA LEU A 532 3.87 22.38 -7.01
C LEU A 532 5.04 21.41 -7.24
N ALA A 533 4.90 20.14 -6.88
CA ALA A 533 5.97 19.15 -6.88
C ALA A 533 5.95 18.24 -8.12
N GLY A 534 7.12 17.69 -8.48
CA GLY A 534 7.22 16.64 -9.49
C GLY A 534 6.84 15.28 -8.90
N PRO A 535 6.15 14.39 -9.65
CA PRO A 535 5.68 13.10 -9.13
C PRO A 535 6.79 12.13 -8.69
N THR A 536 8.05 12.40 -9.00
CA THR A 536 9.21 11.66 -8.49
C THR A 536 9.86 12.27 -7.24
N GLY A 537 9.43 13.46 -6.80
CA GLY A 537 10.09 14.24 -5.75
C GLY A 537 11.45 14.86 -6.16
N LEU A 538 11.94 14.59 -7.37
CA LEU A 538 13.26 15.02 -7.82
C LEU A 538 13.23 16.44 -8.39
N THR A 539 14.25 17.24 -8.08
CA THR A 539 14.34 18.68 -8.43
C THR A 539 14.34 18.96 -9.93
N PHE A 540 14.70 17.98 -10.77
CA PHE A 540 14.67 18.09 -12.23
C PHE A 540 13.32 17.68 -12.85
N ASP A 541 12.36 17.16 -12.07
CA ASP A 541 11.07 16.72 -12.58
C ASP A 541 10.07 17.89 -12.68
N SER A 542 10.00 18.50 -13.86
CA SER A 542 9.10 19.60 -14.18
C SER A 542 7.65 19.19 -14.47
N ARG A 543 7.35 17.89 -14.51
CA ARG A 543 5.97 17.39 -14.75
C ARG A 543 5.09 17.70 -13.54
N ARG A 544 3.81 18.02 -13.75
CA ARG A 544 2.82 18.18 -12.68
C ARG A 544 1.63 17.26 -12.91
N VAL A 545 1.07 16.74 -11.81
CA VAL A 545 -0.02 15.76 -11.82
C VAL A 545 -0.99 16.06 -10.68
N LEU A 546 -2.29 15.86 -10.90
CA LEU A 546 -3.31 16.04 -9.86
C LEU A 546 -3.34 14.89 -8.84
N PHE A 547 -2.61 13.82 -9.14
CA PHE A 547 -2.73 12.49 -8.53
C PHE A 547 -1.40 11.74 -8.65
N ASN A 548 -0.84 11.20 -7.57
CA ASN A 548 0.46 10.51 -7.57
C ASN A 548 0.44 9.15 -6.85
N SER A 549 1.27 8.20 -7.29
CA SER A 549 1.24 6.80 -6.81
C SER A 549 2.44 6.48 -5.91
N GLU A 550 2.21 6.48 -4.60
CA GLU A 550 3.26 6.43 -3.56
C GLU A 550 3.20 5.14 -2.72
N SER A 551 4.27 4.85 -2.00
CA SER A 551 4.42 3.65 -1.18
C SER A 551 5.05 3.98 0.16
N GLY A 552 4.42 3.56 1.25
CA GLY A 552 4.87 3.80 2.61
C GLY A 552 3.85 3.35 3.64
N THR A 553 4.30 3.16 4.88
CA THR A 553 3.39 3.06 6.03
C THR A 553 2.60 4.37 6.24
N SER A 554 3.12 5.48 5.72
CA SER A 554 2.42 6.75 5.55
C SER A 554 1.16 6.68 4.69
N MET A 555 1.04 5.72 3.76
CA MET A 555 -0.18 5.54 2.94
C MET A 555 -1.12 4.49 3.51
N SER A 556 -0.64 3.56 4.37
CA SER A 556 -1.53 2.62 5.07
C SER A 556 -2.14 3.23 6.34
N CYS A 557 -1.43 4.12 7.03
CA CYS A 557 -1.94 4.95 8.14
C CYS A 557 -3.29 5.64 7.82
N PRO A 558 -3.42 6.47 6.77
CA PRO A 558 -4.66 7.17 6.44
C PRO A 558 -5.80 6.24 6.02
N HIS A 559 -5.52 5.05 5.46
CA HIS A 559 -6.57 4.05 5.25
C HIS A 559 -7.22 3.67 6.60
N VAL A 560 -6.41 3.40 7.63
CA VAL A 560 -6.93 3.05 8.97
C VAL A 560 -7.56 4.26 9.67
N ALA A 561 -7.05 5.48 9.47
CA ALA A 561 -7.69 6.71 9.96
C ALA A 561 -9.09 6.93 9.36
N GLY A 562 -9.24 6.77 8.03
CA GLY A 562 -10.54 6.83 7.38
C GLY A 562 -11.52 5.78 7.91
N ILE A 563 -11.04 4.55 8.16
CA ILE A 563 -11.86 3.48 8.77
C ILE A 563 -12.26 3.82 10.21
N ALA A 564 -11.34 4.37 11.03
CA ALA A 564 -11.64 4.85 12.37
C ALA A 564 -12.68 5.97 12.36
N GLY A 565 -12.63 6.87 11.38
CA GLY A 565 -13.63 7.92 11.19
C GLY A 565 -15.02 7.39 10.85
N LEU A 566 -15.11 6.37 9.99
CA LEU A 566 -16.39 5.67 9.75
C LEU A 566 -16.91 4.96 11.00
N LEU A 567 -16.03 4.36 11.80
CA LEU A 567 -16.42 3.71 13.05
C LEU A 567 -16.93 4.72 14.08
N LYS A 568 -16.31 5.91 14.19
CA LYS A 568 -16.79 6.99 15.05
C LYS A 568 -18.10 7.62 14.58
N ALA A 569 -18.33 7.68 13.25
CA ALA A 569 -19.60 8.13 12.68
C ALA A 569 -20.75 7.12 12.87
N LEU A 570 -20.43 5.82 12.98
CA LEU A 570 -21.38 4.74 13.25
C LEU A 570 -21.64 4.56 14.75
N HIS A 571 -20.61 4.71 15.59
CA HIS A 571 -20.62 4.52 17.04
C HIS A 571 -19.99 5.74 17.76
N PRO A 572 -20.72 6.87 17.90
CA PRO A 572 -20.17 8.11 18.45
C PRO A 572 -19.72 8.00 19.92
N ASP A 573 -20.28 7.07 20.67
CA ASP A 573 -19.97 6.78 22.08
C ASP A 573 -18.65 6.00 22.27
N TRP A 574 -18.12 5.37 21.22
CA TRP A 574 -16.93 4.53 21.36
C TRP A 574 -15.68 5.35 21.67
N SER A 575 -14.89 4.80 22.60
CA SER A 575 -13.54 5.24 22.93
C SER A 575 -12.56 4.94 21.77
N PRO A 576 -11.41 5.64 21.70
CA PRO A 576 -10.31 5.25 20.81
C PRO A 576 -9.88 3.78 20.99
N ALA A 577 -9.92 3.27 22.22
CA ALA A 577 -9.62 1.86 22.53
C ALA A 577 -10.64 0.88 21.93
N ALA A 578 -11.94 1.18 22.01
CA ALA A 578 -12.99 0.37 21.40
C ALA A 578 -12.88 0.36 19.87
N ILE A 579 -12.59 1.52 19.25
CA ILE A 579 -12.35 1.64 17.80
C ILE A 579 -11.11 0.84 17.39
N LYS A 580 -9.99 1.01 18.09
CA LYS A 580 -8.75 0.22 17.90
C LYS A 580 -9.03 -1.28 18.03
N SER A 581 -9.75 -1.69 19.07
CA SER A 581 -10.12 -3.09 19.27
C SER A 581 -10.97 -3.62 18.13
N ALA A 582 -11.98 -2.89 17.65
CA ALA A 582 -12.85 -3.33 16.56
C ALA A 582 -12.08 -3.53 15.24
N ILE A 583 -11.11 -2.65 14.96
CA ILE A 583 -10.18 -2.76 13.82
C ILE A 583 -9.30 -4.01 13.95
N MET A 584 -8.74 -4.28 15.13
CA MET A 584 -7.82 -5.40 15.37
C MET A 584 -8.51 -6.76 15.47
N THR A 585 -9.57 -6.91 16.28
CA THR A 585 -10.23 -8.21 16.52
C THR A 585 -10.96 -8.75 15.29
N THR A 586 -11.22 -7.92 14.28
CA THR A 586 -11.91 -8.31 13.04
C THR A 586 -10.98 -8.46 11.84
N ALA A 587 -9.66 -8.33 12.02
CA ALA A 587 -8.65 -8.41 10.96
C ALA A 587 -8.53 -9.79 10.26
N ARG A 588 -7.80 -9.84 9.14
CA ARG A 588 -7.57 -11.05 8.32
C ARG A 588 -6.08 -11.39 8.21
N VAL A 589 -5.67 -12.55 8.73
CA VAL A 589 -4.29 -13.06 8.61
C VAL A 589 -4.02 -13.87 7.32
N GLN A 590 -4.92 -13.78 6.34
CA GLN A 590 -4.90 -14.56 5.10
C GLN A 590 -4.83 -13.70 3.83
N ASP A 591 -4.19 -14.24 2.79
CA ASP A 591 -4.19 -13.70 1.44
C ASP A 591 -5.47 -14.06 0.65
N ASN A 592 -5.59 -13.57 -0.58
CA ASN A 592 -6.64 -13.88 -1.55
C ASN A 592 -6.55 -15.31 -2.13
N THR A 593 -5.54 -16.09 -1.77
CA THR A 593 -5.45 -17.55 -2.02
C THR A 593 -5.92 -18.38 -0.80
N ARG A 594 -6.38 -17.71 0.28
CA ARG A 594 -6.76 -18.26 1.60
C ARG A 594 -5.60 -18.86 2.39
N LYS A 595 -4.35 -18.61 1.99
CA LYS A 595 -3.13 -19.02 2.72
C LYS A 595 -2.75 -17.97 3.75
N PRO A 596 -1.95 -18.31 4.79
CA PRO A 596 -1.40 -17.30 5.70
C PRO A 596 -0.60 -16.25 4.95
N MET A 597 -0.78 -14.98 5.31
CA MET A 597 -0.11 -13.83 4.66
C MET A 597 1.43 -14.02 4.63
N SER A 598 2.06 -13.67 3.51
CA SER A 598 3.52 -13.71 3.37
C SER A 598 4.18 -12.35 3.57
N ASN A 599 5.51 -12.33 3.68
CA ASN A 599 6.34 -11.16 3.46
C ASN A 599 6.73 -11.03 1.98
N SER A 600 7.52 -10.01 1.65
CA SER A 600 8.08 -9.74 0.32
C SER A 600 9.00 -10.83 -0.23
N SER A 601 9.53 -11.71 0.63
CA SER A 601 10.33 -12.89 0.25
C SER A 601 9.47 -14.14 0.09
N PHE A 602 8.14 -14.00 0.08
CA PHE A 602 7.14 -15.07 0.02
C PHE A 602 7.20 -16.10 1.17
N LEU A 603 7.93 -15.78 2.25
CA LEU A 603 7.91 -16.55 3.50
C LEU A 603 6.70 -16.13 4.34
N ARG A 604 6.16 -17.04 5.16
CA ARG A 604 5.02 -16.74 6.05
C ARG A 604 5.37 -15.59 7.00
N ALA A 605 4.56 -14.53 6.98
CA ALA A 605 4.68 -13.40 7.90
C ALA A 605 4.22 -13.75 9.32
N THR A 606 4.62 -12.93 10.29
CA THR A 606 4.31 -13.06 11.71
C THR A 606 3.48 -11.87 12.20
N PRO A 607 2.88 -11.93 13.40
CA PRO A 607 2.22 -10.78 14.03
C PRO A 607 3.16 -9.57 14.21
N PHE A 608 4.47 -9.74 14.31
CA PHE A 608 5.42 -8.62 14.33
C PHE A 608 5.53 -7.87 12.99
N ALA A 609 4.97 -8.41 11.90
CA ALA A 609 4.85 -7.71 10.62
C ALA A 609 3.44 -7.16 10.38
N TYR A 610 2.38 -7.97 10.57
CA TYR A 610 1.00 -7.57 10.23
C TYR A 610 0.12 -7.19 11.44
N GLY A 611 0.63 -7.23 12.66
CA GLY A 611 -0.15 -7.04 13.88
C GLY A 611 -1.24 -8.10 14.07
N ALA A 612 -2.49 -7.66 14.20
CA ALA A 612 -3.65 -8.53 14.19
C ALA A 612 -4.00 -9.10 12.78
N GLY A 613 -3.49 -8.48 11.71
CA GLY A 613 -3.72 -8.87 10.32
C GLY A 613 -4.11 -7.69 9.42
N HIS A 614 -4.58 -7.99 8.21
CA HIS A 614 -5.10 -6.97 7.30
C HIS A 614 -6.48 -6.49 7.75
N VAL A 615 -6.71 -5.18 7.76
CA VAL A 615 -7.98 -4.59 8.19
C VAL A 615 -9.19 -5.04 7.33
N GLN A 616 -10.37 -5.16 7.97
CA GLN A 616 -11.65 -5.53 7.35
C GLN A 616 -12.78 -4.56 7.77
N PRO A 617 -12.97 -3.41 7.09
CA PRO A 617 -13.81 -2.31 7.57
C PRO A 617 -15.26 -2.71 7.84
N ASN A 618 -15.86 -3.49 6.93
CA ASN A 618 -17.24 -3.96 7.05
C ASN A 618 -17.48 -4.92 8.23
N ARG A 619 -16.41 -5.52 8.77
CA ARG A 619 -16.48 -6.36 9.98
C ARG A 619 -16.24 -5.55 11.25
N ALA A 620 -15.30 -4.60 11.22
CA ALA A 620 -15.07 -3.68 12.33
C ALA A 620 -16.33 -2.87 12.71
N ALA A 621 -17.25 -2.68 11.76
CA ALA A 621 -18.56 -2.04 11.99
C ALA A 621 -19.45 -2.76 13.04
N ASP A 622 -19.29 -4.09 13.22
CA ASP A 622 -19.95 -4.89 14.26
C ASP A 622 -18.99 -6.02 14.72
N PRO A 623 -18.11 -5.75 15.70
CA PRO A 623 -17.15 -6.73 16.19
C PRO A 623 -17.76 -7.67 17.24
N GLY A 624 -18.98 -7.40 17.72
CA GLY A 624 -19.61 -8.04 18.88
C GLY A 624 -18.96 -7.73 20.23
N LEU A 625 -17.64 -7.92 20.34
CA LEU A 625 -16.85 -7.69 21.56
C LEU A 625 -15.67 -6.75 21.31
N VAL A 626 -15.38 -5.87 22.27
CA VAL A 626 -14.19 -5.00 22.27
C VAL A 626 -13.38 -5.10 23.57
N TYR A 627 -12.06 -4.98 23.45
CA TYR A 627 -11.13 -4.77 24.55
C TYR A 627 -11.02 -3.27 24.80
N ASP A 628 -11.86 -2.76 25.72
CA ASP A 628 -11.95 -1.34 26.03
C ASP A 628 -10.98 -0.94 27.14
N THR A 629 -10.41 0.26 27.06
CA THR A 629 -9.47 0.81 28.07
C THR A 629 -9.55 2.33 28.07
N ASN A 630 -9.22 2.95 29.20
CA ASN A 630 -9.30 4.39 29.43
C ASN A 630 -7.94 4.99 29.81
N ALA A 631 -7.87 6.31 29.98
CA ALA A 631 -6.65 7.02 30.38
C ALA A 631 -6.03 6.48 31.68
N ALA A 632 -6.82 6.22 32.73
CA ALA A 632 -6.29 5.73 34.01
C ALA A 632 -5.68 4.32 33.91
N ASP A 633 -6.22 3.44 33.06
CA ASP A 633 -5.58 2.14 32.78
C ASP A 633 -4.25 2.30 32.01
N TYR A 634 -4.08 3.33 31.18
CA TYR A 634 -2.77 3.69 30.60
C TYR A 634 -1.80 4.27 31.64
N LEU A 635 -2.28 5.08 32.59
CA LEU A 635 -1.45 5.58 33.70
C LEU A 635 -0.97 4.45 34.62
N HIS A 636 -1.86 3.50 34.97
CA HIS A 636 -1.47 2.29 35.70
C HIS A 636 -0.43 1.44 34.94
N PHE A 637 -0.45 1.47 33.60
CA PHE A 637 0.57 0.84 32.76
C PHE A 637 1.90 1.63 32.77
N LEU A 638 1.88 2.96 32.83
CA LEU A 638 3.10 3.76 33.04
C LEU A 638 3.69 3.49 34.45
N CYS A 639 2.87 3.44 35.49
CA CYS A 639 3.30 3.00 36.83
C CYS A 639 3.94 1.59 36.80
N ALA A 640 3.43 0.68 35.97
CA ALA A 640 3.99 -0.67 35.78
C ALA A 640 5.35 -0.70 35.07
N LEU A 641 5.68 0.34 34.31
CA LEU A 641 6.99 0.53 33.66
C LEU A 641 7.98 1.30 34.55
N GLY A 642 7.59 1.71 35.76
CA GLY A 642 8.45 2.40 36.72
C GLY A 642 8.42 3.93 36.67
N TYR A 643 7.51 4.53 35.90
CA TYR A 643 7.26 5.97 35.94
C TYR A 643 6.66 6.33 37.32
N ASN A 644 7.21 7.33 38.00
CA ASN A 644 6.78 7.70 39.35
C ASN A 644 5.54 8.61 39.35
N SER A 645 4.80 8.60 40.47
CA SER A 645 3.58 9.40 40.63
C SER A 645 3.82 10.89 40.35
N THR A 646 4.90 11.50 40.86
CA THR A 646 5.15 12.95 40.73
C THR A 646 5.30 13.42 39.29
N VAL A 647 5.93 12.63 38.42
CA VAL A 647 6.01 12.94 36.98
C VAL A 647 4.64 12.74 36.31
N ILE A 648 3.87 11.72 36.73
CA ILE A 648 2.52 11.47 36.21
C ILE A 648 1.51 12.54 36.67
N ASP A 649 1.60 13.02 37.91
CA ASP A 649 0.79 14.11 38.48
C ASP A 649 0.99 15.38 37.62
N THR A 650 2.25 15.69 37.31
CA THR A 650 2.66 16.82 36.47
C THR A 650 2.18 16.67 35.02
N PHE A 651 2.15 15.44 34.50
CA PHE A 651 1.68 15.11 33.15
C PHE A 651 0.15 15.11 33.00
N MET A 652 -0.58 14.92 34.11
CA MET A 652 -2.05 14.78 34.10
C MET A 652 -2.82 16.03 34.50
N ASP A 653 -2.16 17.00 35.14
CA ASP A 653 -2.77 18.13 35.86
C ASP A 653 -3.77 17.66 36.93
N GLY A 654 -3.27 16.82 37.84
CA GLY A 654 -4.04 16.30 38.97
C GLY A 654 -3.41 15.06 39.62
N PRO A 655 -3.69 14.78 40.90
CA PRO A 655 -3.03 13.72 41.66
C PRO A 655 -3.41 12.31 41.18
N HIS A 656 -2.41 11.52 40.80
CA HIS A 656 -2.50 10.12 40.41
C HIS A 656 -1.50 9.27 41.19
N ALA A 657 -1.94 8.73 42.33
CA ALA A 657 -1.15 7.80 43.12
C ALA A 657 -0.98 6.45 42.39
N CYS A 658 0.24 6.15 41.91
CA CYS A 658 0.58 4.83 41.40
C CYS A 658 0.29 3.74 42.45
N PRO A 659 -0.35 2.61 42.09
CA PRO A 659 -0.62 1.52 43.03
C PRO A 659 0.67 0.94 43.62
N THR A 660 0.66 0.65 44.93
CA THR A 660 1.81 0.05 45.65
C THR A 660 2.24 -1.32 45.13
N ARG A 661 1.36 -1.98 44.36
CA ARG A 661 1.66 -3.12 43.49
C ARG A 661 0.99 -2.85 42.14
N PRO A 662 1.69 -2.29 41.14
CA PRO A 662 1.12 -2.10 39.81
C PRO A 662 0.81 -3.46 39.16
N ARG A 663 -0.14 -3.46 38.20
CA ARG A 663 -0.36 -4.64 37.34
C ARG A 663 0.86 -4.85 36.43
N LYS A 664 1.02 -6.04 35.84
CA LYS A 664 2.09 -6.26 34.87
C LYS A 664 1.78 -5.53 33.56
N PRO A 665 2.77 -5.07 32.77
CA PRO A 665 2.52 -4.44 31.48
C PRO A 665 1.74 -5.35 30.49
N GLU A 666 1.88 -6.67 30.60
CA GLU A 666 1.10 -7.66 29.85
C GLU A 666 -0.40 -7.59 30.14
N ASP A 667 -0.81 -7.17 31.35
CA ASP A 667 -2.21 -7.11 31.83
C ASP A 667 -2.96 -5.82 31.40
N LEU A 668 -2.32 -4.89 30.67
CA LEU A 668 -3.03 -3.81 29.97
C LEU A 668 -4.11 -4.43 29.06
N ASN A 669 -5.32 -3.86 29.04
CA ASN A 669 -6.47 -4.49 28.36
C ASN A 669 -6.43 -4.33 26.83
N TYR A 670 -5.45 -4.96 26.22
CA TYR A 670 -5.06 -4.80 24.82
C TYR A 670 -5.67 -5.92 23.94
N PRO A 671 -6.11 -5.64 22.71
CA PRO A 671 -6.67 -6.65 21.78
C PRO A 671 -5.66 -7.67 21.22
N SER A 672 -4.48 -7.80 21.84
CA SER A 672 -3.49 -8.85 21.58
C SER A 672 -2.78 -9.26 22.88
N VAL A 673 -2.08 -10.38 22.85
CA VAL A 673 -1.22 -10.86 23.93
C VAL A 673 0.19 -11.07 23.36
N THR A 674 1.22 -10.63 24.08
CA THR A 674 2.62 -10.92 23.79
C THR A 674 3.36 -11.05 25.11
N VAL A 675 4.11 -12.14 25.26
CA VAL A 675 4.89 -12.45 26.46
C VAL A 675 6.35 -12.61 26.01
N PRO A 676 7.24 -11.64 26.28
CA PRO A 676 8.59 -11.64 25.70
C PRO A 676 9.49 -12.72 26.33
N HIS A 677 9.23 -13.11 27.57
CA HIS A 677 9.99 -14.11 28.32
C HIS A 677 9.02 -15.12 28.95
N LEU A 678 9.09 -16.36 28.51
CA LEU A 678 8.45 -17.51 29.15
C LEU A 678 9.44 -18.19 30.10
N SER A 679 8.98 -18.73 31.22
CA SER A 679 9.89 -19.34 32.19
C SER A 679 10.52 -20.62 31.65
N ALA A 680 11.84 -20.74 31.77
CA ALA A 680 12.57 -21.97 31.46
C ALA A 680 12.20 -23.13 32.41
N SER A 681 11.60 -22.85 33.58
CA SER A 681 11.08 -23.87 34.50
C SER A 681 9.70 -24.42 34.13
N GLY A 682 9.03 -23.85 33.12
CA GLY A 682 7.66 -24.23 32.73
C GLY A 682 6.53 -23.58 33.53
N GLU A 683 6.84 -22.67 34.46
CA GLU A 683 5.84 -21.93 35.25
C GLU A 683 4.80 -21.18 34.38
N PRO A 684 3.48 -21.32 34.64
CA PRO A 684 2.44 -20.67 33.85
C PRO A 684 2.46 -19.14 33.94
N HIS A 685 2.55 -18.45 32.79
CA HIS A 685 2.38 -17.00 32.73
C HIS A 685 0.91 -16.63 32.42
N THR A 686 0.15 -16.29 33.46
CA THR A 686 -1.24 -15.80 33.33
C THR A 686 -1.29 -14.36 32.81
N VAL A 687 -2.17 -14.07 31.85
CA VAL A 687 -2.44 -12.71 31.31
C VAL A 687 -3.93 -12.41 31.39
N THR A 688 -4.29 -11.24 31.92
CA THR A 688 -5.67 -10.85 32.24
C THR A 688 -6.28 -9.97 31.14
N ARG A 689 -7.55 -10.21 30.77
CA ARG A 689 -8.28 -9.36 29.81
C ARG A 689 -9.75 -9.18 30.23
N ARG A 690 -10.34 -8.07 29.81
CA ARG A 690 -11.76 -7.71 29.97
C ARG A 690 -12.35 -7.41 28.59
N VAL A 691 -13.48 -8.01 28.25
CA VAL A 691 -14.22 -7.71 27.01
C VAL A 691 -15.55 -7.03 27.35
N ARG A 692 -15.89 -5.98 26.60
CA ARG A 692 -17.20 -5.32 26.63
C ARG A 692 -18.03 -5.80 25.44
N ASN A 693 -19.29 -6.14 25.68
CA ASN A 693 -20.24 -6.40 24.59
C ASN A 693 -20.68 -5.08 23.96
N VAL A 694 -20.61 -5.01 22.63
CA VAL A 694 -21.13 -3.92 21.79
C VAL A 694 -22.15 -4.44 20.76
N GLY A 695 -22.37 -5.75 20.68
CA GLY A 695 -23.40 -6.35 19.83
C GLY A 695 -24.82 -6.21 20.43
N PRO A 696 -25.86 -6.19 19.58
CA PRO A 696 -27.24 -5.81 19.97
C PRO A 696 -27.97 -6.80 20.87
N ALA A 697 -27.37 -7.95 21.21
CA ALA A 697 -28.00 -9.01 21.99
C ALA A 697 -27.27 -9.24 23.33
N PRO A 698 -27.80 -8.76 24.47
CA PRO A 698 -27.28 -9.16 25.78
C PRO A 698 -27.43 -10.68 25.98
N GLY A 699 -26.51 -11.29 26.72
CA GLY A 699 -26.58 -12.72 27.09
C GLY A 699 -26.05 -13.73 26.05
N ARG A 700 -25.54 -13.29 24.89
CA ARG A 700 -24.88 -14.19 23.92
C ARG A 700 -23.64 -14.87 24.54
N ARG A 701 -23.67 -16.20 24.73
CA ARG A 701 -22.50 -16.97 25.19
C ARG A 701 -21.46 -17.07 24.07
N THR A 702 -20.26 -16.54 24.32
CA THR A 702 -19.09 -16.70 23.43
C THR A 702 -18.22 -17.85 23.91
N THR A 703 -17.89 -18.79 23.03
CA THR A 703 -16.88 -19.83 23.29
C THR A 703 -15.49 -19.31 22.94
N CYS A 704 -14.50 -19.55 23.81
CA CYS A 704 -13.10 -19.27 23.49
C CYS A 704 -12.55 -20.41 22.63
N ARG A 705 -11.88 -20.08 21.52
CA ARG A 705 -11.11 -21.04 20.71
C ARG A 705 -9.65 -20.63 20.73
N VAL A 706 -8.80 -21.49 21.26
CA VAL A 706 -7.35 -21.27 21.35
C VAL A 706 -6.63 -21.93 20.17
N HIS A 707 -5.53 -21.34 19.74
CA HIS A 707 -4.61 -21.88 18.76
C HIS A 707 -3.18 -21.69 19.27
N ASP A 708 -2.58 -22.78 19.76
CA ASP A 708 -1.30 -22.74 20.47
C ASP A 708 -0.12 -22.26 19.62
N PRO A 709 0.75 -21.38 20.15
CA PRO A 709 2.07 -21.14 19.59
C PRO A 709 2.92 -22.42 19.61
N ARG A 710 3.87 -22.56 18.68
CA ARG A 710 4.78 -23.72 18.67
C ARG A 710 5.55 -23.80 19.99
N ARG A 711 5.44 -24.94 20.68
CA ARG A 711 6.06 -25.24 21.99
C ARG A 711 5.50 -24.45 23.19
N VAL A 712 4.30 -23.88 23.09
CA VAL A 712 3.63 -23.18 24.19
C VAL A 712 2.18 -23.63 24.26
N SER A 713 1.74 -24.18 25.39
CA SER A 713 0.32 -24.50 25.63
C SER A 713 -0.40 -23.28 26.21
N VAL A 714 -1.52 -22.89 25.61
CA VAL A 714 -2.35 -21.77 26.08
C VAL A 714 -3.71 -22.31 26.50
N PHE A 715 -4.11 -22.02 27.74
CA PHE A 715 -5.40 -22.39 28.28
C PHE A 715 -6.05 -21.17 28.95
N ARG A 716 -7.38 -21.15 28.97
CA ARG A 716 -8.12 -20.19 29.79
C ARG A 716 -7.98 -20.64 31.25
N ALA A 717 -7.47 -19.75 32.11
CA ALA A 717 -7.59 -19.91 33.56
C ALA A 717 -9.08 -20.00 33.96
N ALA A 718 -9.39 -20.91 34.89
CA ALA A 718 -10.76 -21.25 35.30
C ALA A 718 -11.50 -20.05 35.90
#